data_AF-A0AAN6M2D7-F1
#
_entry.id   AF-A0AAN6M2D7-F1
#
_cell.length_a   1.000
_cell.length_b   1.000
_cell.length_c   1.000
_cell.angle_alpha   90.00
_cell.angle_beta   90.00
_cell.angle_gamma   90.00
#
_symmetry.space_group_name_H-M   'P 1'
#
loop_
_entity.id
_entity.type
_entity.pdbx_description
1 polymer ?
#
loop_
_entity_poly.entity_id
_entity_poly.type
_entity_poly.pdbx_seq_one_letter_code
_entity_poly.pdbx_strand_id
1 'polypeptide(L)'
;MAIEQLFGALPLHYLQHGISKFGGSSIAFAVFATAIVGVFADYAWMLYLRSKMPPGPLPFPIIGNTFQLPDNKPWIYFEELSKRYNTPLITYWIGRNPTVWINDAWAASELLEKRAGIYCSRPRMLVFAELGSGQNNLVNMITTTPEQRDRWRVQRKITHQGVGVQKVREYRSFQNDESKVVAYDMLETPEEYVAHFERYATSVVSIIGFGRRVSDHTDPIISEVIAVMHRAADLNVPGKTFPMLLETFPLLAKVPNAPWKHGLGKRGKAHRGHDFFYSLAHEANETPGHDECYSKFLFKEAPKYSLKPQEISALAGNLFGAGSDTSSSTLITAILAMRAFPETLIPAWEELDRVVGSGRSPTFDDEPDMPYMRAFVKEVFRWRSVAIIGGQPHAPVQDDYYKGWLIPKLTWVQGNVWAIHHNEREFPEPDRFNPSRYMKDDPAWRPFPGERGYMTFGWGRRVCSGQALAEQGTWLTVARLVWGFKIEPAVDKKGRPVPVDIFDYTNGLNMRPQPFKVSIKPRSEQIRQAIVREGEEALANLAQWMQHTLNSRLHSIPSRPYNAVPPPCPQRYQRPRCPRPRPHPRADIKCPIVFDGRVPTAWAANPTQFDTYATNTIYNPDYVKGNDLKWSEILKFPNVTKSRFDTADHTPLEVTISDKSIFQQQKGFRRAGLQFLKDTSDGPGTVGVKTLHFSVKQDPSRPLNLTHEYLNLWHEKADYSANQIQFQYGTIIGKSPSDKNNFKILDSAGKQLYATAADKSQWQNFALKLDYNKNQVTIYYSAGDAALKSVVGPTSVSLSGGGQFQIGILKKPTGTSDVVNGGYQEAGLNEGQIYGGIFLEDSADGCVSL
;
A
#
# COMPACT_ATOMS: atom_id res chain seq x y z
N MET A 1 25.62 -13.45 23.36
CA MET A 1 26.57 -12.41 23.83
C MET A 1 27.44 -12.89 24.98
N ALA A 2 26.89 -13.38 26.11
CA ALA A 2 27.70 -13.83 27.24
C ALA A 2 28.69 -14.97 26.92
N ILE A 3 28.29 -15.97 26.11
CA ILE A 3 29.16 -17.09 25.72
C ILE A 3 30.25 -16.68 24.71
N GLU A 4 29.94 -15.80 23.75
CA GLU A 4 30.95 -15.32 22.78
C GLU A 4 32.00 -14.41 23.43
N GLN A 5 31.62 -13.63 24.45
CA GLN A 5 32.59 -12.88 25.25
C GLN A 5 33.43 -13.79 26.16
N LEU A 6 32.87 -14.91 26.64
CA LEU A 6 33.61 -15.88 27.45
C LEU A 6 34.73 -16.58 26.67
N PHE A 7 34.51 -16.90 25.39
CA PHE A 7 35.51 -17.60 24.57
C PHE A 7 36.45 -16.68 23.78
N GLY A 8 36.09 -15.39 23.59
CA GLY A 8 36.96 -14.40 22.94
C GLY A 8 38.06 -13.82 23.85
N ALA A 9 38.00 -14.06 25.16
CA ALA A 9 38.82 -13.39 26.17
C ALA A 9 39.70 -14.34 27.02
N LEU A 10 39.90 -15.59 26.61
CA LEU A 10 40.84 -16.51 27.26
C LEU A 10 42.09 -16.69 26.38
N PRO A 11 43.13 -15.85 26.55
CA PRO A 11 44.43 -16.10 25.93
C PRO A 11 44.90 -17.52 26.28
N LEU A 12 45.40 -18.27 25.29
CA LEU A 12 45.91 -19.64 25.45
C LEU A 12 46.84 -19.80 26.65
N HIS A 13 47.57 -18.74 27.01
CA HIS A 13 48.48 -18.69 28.15
C HIS A 13 47.78 -18.87 29.52
N TYR A 14 46.55 -18.38 29.72
CA TYR A 14 45.79 -18.58 30.96
C TYR A 14 45.27 -20.02 31.10
N LEU A 15 44.93 -20.65 29.96
CA LEU A 15 44.57 -22.07 29.91
C LEU A 15 45.77 -22.96 30.22
N GLN A 16 46.95 -22.66 29.65
CA GLN A 16 48.20 -23.38 29.95
C GLN A 16 48.63 -23.22 31.41
N HIS A 17 48.55 -22.00 31.97
CA HIS A 17 48.86 -21.74 33.38
C HIS A 17 47.85 -22.36 34.35
N GLY A 18 46.56 -22.39 33.97
CA GLY A 18 45.54 -23.11 34.72
C GLY A 18 45.84 -24.61 34.76
N ILE A 19 46.10 -25.22 33.59
CA ILE A 19 46.33 -26.67 33.44
C ILE A 19 47.54 -27.12 34.26
N SER A 20 48.61 -26.33 34.26
CA SER A 20 49.80 -26.63 35.06
C SER A 20 49.60 -26.48 36.57
N LYS A 21 48.70 -25.58 37.01
CA LYS A 21 48.47 -25.28 38.43
C LYS A 21 47.39 -26.14 39.10
N PHE A 22 46.33 -26.52 38.38
CA PHE A 22 45.15 -27.18 38.94
C PHE A 22 44.88 -28.58 38.36
N GLY A 23 45.66 -29.00 37.35
CA GLY A 23 45.44 -30.25 36.62
C GLY A 23 44.31 -30.15 35.60
N GLY A 24 44.47 -30.83 34.46
CA GLY A 24 43.51 -30.78 33.35
C GLY A 24 42.10 -31.28 33.72
N SER A 25 41.98 -32.24 34.63
CA SER A 25 40.71 -32.78 35.11
C SER A 25 39.88 -31.76 35.90
N SER A 26 40.51 -30.98 36.78
CA SER A 26 39.84 -29.95 37.59
C SER A 26 39.30 -28.81 36.72
N ILE A 27 40.03 -28.44 35.67
CA ILE A 27 39.60 -27.41 34.72
C ILE A 27 38.47 -27.91 33.84
N ALA A 28 38.57 -29.15 33.34
CA ALA A 28 37.49 -29.77 32.58
C ALA A 28 36.20 -29.85 33.43
N PHE A 29 36.33 -30.23 34.71
CA PHE A 29 35.21 -30.22 35.65
C PHE A 29 34.64 -28.83 35.88
N ALA A 30 35.49 -27.82 36.12
CA ALA A 30 35.04 -26.44 36.32
C ALA A 30 34.32 -25.87 35.08
N VAL A 31 34.83 -26.15 33.87
CA VAL A 31 34.19 -25.75 32.60
C VAL A 31 32.85 -26.46 32.44
N PHE A 32 32.79 -27.76 32.71
CA PHE A 32 31.55 -28.53 32.61
C PHE A 32 30.50 -28.07 33.63
N ALA A 33 30.90 -27.87 34.89
CA ALA A 33 30.03 -27.35 35.94
C ALA A 33 29.52 -25.93 35.61
N THR A 34 30.39 -25.06 35.10
CA THR A 34 30.01 -23.71 34.65
C THR A 34 29.02 -23.77 33.48
N ALA A 35 29.24 -24.67 32.52
CA ALA A 35 28.32 -24.88 31.41
C ALA A 35 26.95 -25.36 31.88
N ILE A 36 26.90 -26.31 32.83
CA ILE A 36 25.66 -26.79 33.45
C ILE A 36 24.92 -25.64 34.15
N VAL A 37 25.60 -24.87 35.00
CA VAL A 37 24.99 -23.71 35.68
C VAL A 37 24.47 -22.70 34.67
N GLY A 38 25.22 -22.44 33.59
CA GLY A 38 24.79 -21.58 32.49
C GLY A 38 23.50 -22.08 31.81
N VAL A 39 23.39 -23.38 31.54
CA VAL A 39 22.18 -24.00 30.95
C VAL A 39 20.99 -23.89 31.90
N PHE A 40 21.17 -24.17 33.20
CA PHE A 40 20.10 -24.03 34.18
C PHE A 40 19.66 -22.57 34.36
N ALA A 41 20.59 -21.61 34.39
CA ALA A 41 20.26 -20.19 34.48
C ALA A 41 19.52 -19.69 33.24
N ASP A 42 19.95 -20.08 32.03
CA ASP A 42 19.24 -19.76 30.78
C ASP A 42 17.85 -20.39 30.74
N TYR A 43 17.71 -21.64 31.19
CA TYR A 43 16.42 -22.30 31.26
C TYR A 43 15.49 -21.67 32.30
N ALA A 44 16.00 -21.30 33.48
CA ALA A 44 15.24 -20.57 34.49
C ALA A 44 14.76 -19.21 33.93
N TRP A 45 15.62 -18.50 33.19
CA TRP A 45 15.23 -17.27 32.49
C TRP A 45 14.16 -17.52 31.44
N MET A 46 14.26 -18.61 30.66
CA MET A 46 13.24 -19.02 29.69
C MET A 46 11.88 -19.25 30.37
N LEU A 47 11.85 -19.96 31.49
CA LEU A 47 10.63 -20.26 32.23
C LEU A 47 10.03 -19.00 32.87
N TYR A 48 10.89 -18.12 33.41
CA TYR A 48 10.47 -16.81 33.89
C TYR A 48 9.81 -16.00 32.78
N LEU A 49 10.45 -15.89 31.61
CA LEU A 49 9.90 -15.13 30.49
C LEU A 49 8.59 -15.76 29.99
N ARG A 50 8.55 -17.09 29.85
CA ARG A 50 7.31 -17.83 29.50
C ARG A 50 6.16 -17.52 30.45
N SER A 51 6.41 -17.35 31.75
CA SER A 51 5.37 -17.03 32.73
C SER A 51 4.72 -15.65 32.52
N LYS A 52 5.39 -14.76 31.79
CA LYS A 52 4.92 -13.40 31.48
C LYS A 52 4.33 -13.28 30.06
N MET A 53 4.72 -14.16 29.15
CA MET A 53 4.27 -14.18 27.76
C MET A 53 2.89 -14.86 27.61
N PRO A 54 2.22 -14.74 26.44
CA PRO A 54 1.04 -15.54 26.16
C PRO A 54 1.30 -17.05 26.37
N PRO A 55 0.29 -17.85 26.73
CA PRO A 55 0.49 -19.25 27.07
C PRO A 55 0.92 -20.09 25.85
N GLY A 56 1.41 -21.28 26.10
CA GLY A 56 1.87 -22.22 25.08
C GLY A 56 2.55 -23.45 25.69
N PRO A 57 2.95 -24.43 24.87
CA PRO A 57 3.59 -25.65 25.37
C PRO A 57 4.82 -25.35 26.21
N LEU A 58 5.10 -26.20 27.21
CA LEU A 58 6.31 -26.07 28.03
C LEU A 58 7.54 -26.33 27.14
N PRO A 59 8.50 -25.41 27.07
CA PRO A 59 9.70 -25.61 26.28
C PRO A 59 10.74 -26.46 27.01
N PHE A 60 11.54 -27.20 26.24
CA PHE A 60 12.72 -27.89 26.75
C PHE A 60 13.94 -26.96 26.78
N PRO A 61 14.93 -27.22 27.67
CA PRO A 61 16.19 -26.49 27.67
C PRO A 61 16.87 -26.54 26.29
N ILE A 62 17.48 -25.43 25.87
CA ILE A 62 18.24 -25.25 24.61
C ILE A 62 17.37 -25.33 23.34
N ILE A 63 16.63 -26.41 23.12
CA ILE A 63 15.87 -26.70 21.90
C ILE A 63 14.47 -26.09 21.86
N GLY A 64 13.96 -25.62 23.00
CA GLY A 64 12.62 -25.09 23.11
C GLY A 64 11.56 -26.13 22.74
N ASN A 65 10.68 -25.77 21.81
CA ASN A 65 9.62 -26.62 21.27
C ASN A 65 9.95 -27.13 19.86
N THR A 66 11.14 -26.91 19.30
CA THR A 66 11.44 -27.18 17.87
C THR A 66 10.97 -28.56 17.40
N PHE A 67 11.26 -29.63 18.15
CA PHE A 67 10.89 -31.00 17.76
C PHE A 67 9.43 -31.38 18.01
N GLN A 68 8.65 -30.52 18.68
CA GLN A 68 7.20 -30.67 18.80
C GLN A 68 6.44 -30.14 17.57
N LEU A 69 7.15 -29.53 16.61
CA LEU A 69 6.53 -28.94 15.43
C LEU A 69 6.14 -30.05 14.43
N PRO A 70 4.91 -30.02 13.88
CA PRO A 70 4.55 -30.88 12.75
C PRO A 70 5.40 -30.58 11.52
N ASP A 71 5.64 -31.60 10.69
CA ASP A 71 6.37 -31.46 9.42
C ASP A 71 5.52 -30.82 8.32
N ASN A 72 4.19 -31.00 8.40
CA ASN A 72 3.23 -30.52 7.41
C ASN A 72 2.25 -29.56 8.05
N LYS A 73 2.01 -28.42 7.38
CA LYS A 73 0.98 -27.42 7.74
C LYS A 73 0.98 -27.04 9.24
N PRO A 74 2.11 -26.57 9.81
CA PRO A 74 2.22 -26.29 11.24
C PRO A 74 1.22 -25.23 11.76
N TRP A 75 0.67 -24.38 10.88
CA TRP A 75 -0.39 -23.42 11.22
C TRP A 75 -1.68 -24.06 11.74
N ILE A 76 -2.01 -25.28 11.31
CA ILE A 76 -3.17 -26.04 11.86
C ILE A 76 -2.92 -26.38 13.32
N TYR A 77 -1.70 -26.83 13.64
CA TYR A 77 -1.33 -27.12 15.02
C TYR A 77 -1.38 -25.88 15.93
N PHE A 78 -1.02 -24.70 15.42
CA PHE A 78 -1.17 -23.46 16.19
C PHE A 78 -2.63 -23.07 16.44
N GLU A 79 -3.53 -23.38 15.50
CA GLU A 79 -4.97 -23.27 15.72
C GLU A 79 -5.47 -24.22 16.82
N GLU A 80 -5.05 -25.49 16.79
CA GLU A 80 -5.39 -26.48 17.81
C GLU A 80 -4.90 -26.06 19.20
N LEU A 81 -3.68 -25.52 19.30
CA LEU A 81 -3.16 -24.97 20.54
C LEU A 81 -3.98 -23.77 21.01
N SER A 82 -4.33 -22.85 20.10
CA SER A 82 -5.19 -21.70 20.39
C SER A 82 -6.51 -22.13 21.02
N LYS A 83 -7.18 -23.15 20.43
CA LYS A 83 -8.41 -23.75 20.96
C LYS A 83 -8.18 -24.41 22.31
N ARG A 84 -7.10 -25.20 22.47
CA ARG A 84 -6.77 -25.92 23.72
C ARG A 84 -6.50 -24.99 24.89
N TYR A 85 -5.74 -23.91 24.66
CA TYR A 85 -5.42 -22.91 25.69
C TYR A 85 -6.49 -21.82 25.82
N ASN A 86 -7.52 -21.83 24.97
CA ASN A 86 -8.60 -20.85 24.91
C ASN A 86 -8.08 -19.39 24.91
N THR A 87 -7.22 -19.07 23.95
CA THR A 87 -6.51 -17.79 23.89
C THR A 87 -6.33 -17.35 22.44
N PRO A 88 -6.37 -16.04 22.13
CA PRO A 88 -6.06 -15.55 20.77
C PRO A 88 -4.57 -15.67 20.40
N LEU A 89 -3.68 -15.78 21.40
CA LEU A 89 -2.22 -15.77 21.23
C LEU A 89 -1.56 -17.02 21.82
N ILE A 90 -0.65 -17.63 21.07
CA ILE A 90 0.16 -18.78 21.51
C ILE A 90 1.65 -18.46 21.43
N THR A 91 2.40 -18.70 22.51
CA THR A 91 3.87 -18.61 22.50
C THR A 91 4.50 -19.97 22.20
N TYR A 92 5.36 -20.01 21.20
CA TYR A 92 6.11 -21.20 20.80
C TYR A 92 7.59 -20.89 20.72
N TRP A 93 8.45 -21.76 21.23
CA TRP A 93 9.89 -21.51 21.28
C TRP A 93 10.64 -22.28 20.20
N ILE A 94 11.30 -21.58 19.28
CA ILE A 94 12.23 -22.17 18.31
C ILE A 94 13.64 -22.01 18.87
N GLY A 95 14.17 -23.08 19.48
CA GLY A 95 15.38 -22.99 20.28
C GLY A 95 15.24 -22.00 21.44
N ARG A 96 16.00 -20.90 21.36
CA ARG A 96 15.97 -19.80 22.34
C ARG A 96 15.05 -18.63 21.96
N ASN A 97 14.45 -18.65 20.77
CA ASN A 97 13.65 -17.55 20.27
C ASN A 97 12.16 -17.80 20.54
N PRO A 98 11.47 -16.94 21.32
CA PRO A 98 10.03 -17.02 21.44
C PRO A 98 9.35 -16.45 20.19
N THR A 99 8.32 -17.15 19.72
CA THR A 99 7.46 -16.78 18.60
C THR A 99 6.01 -16.76 19.07
N VAL A 100 5.38 -15.60 18.99
CA VAL A 100 3.96 -15.39 19.30
C VAL A 100 3.14 -15.57 18.04
N TRP A 101 2.24 -16.55 18.03
CA TRP A 101 1.27 -16.81 16.97
C TRP A 101 -0.07 -16.15 17.31
N ILE A 102 -0.58 -15.35 16.38
CA ILE A 102 -1.88 -14.67 16.48
C ILE A 102 -2.92 -15.48 15.69
N ASN A 103 -3.88 -16.10 16.38
CA ASN A 103 -4.90 -16.98 15.79
C ASN A 103 -6.29 -16.33 15.71
N ASP A 104 -6.40 -15.04 16.04
CA ASP A 104 -7.66 -14.33 16.20
C ASP A 104 -7.65 -13.00 15.42
N ALA A 105 -8.74 -12.72 14.69
CA ALA A 105 -8.85 -11.54 13.84
C ALA A 105 -8.73 -10.23 14.63
N TRP A 106 -9.37 -10.16 15.79
CA TRP A 106 -9.42 -8.94 16.61
C TRP A 106 -8.06 -8.67 17.26
N ALA A 107 -7.41 -9.71 17.77
CA ALA A 107 -6.03 -9.60 18.28
C ALA A 107 -5.05 -9.18 17.17
N ALA A 108 -5.19 -9.72 15.96
CA ALA A 108 -4.36 -9.33 14.81
C ALA A 108 -4.56 -7.85 14.46
N SER A 109 -5.81 -7.38 14.41
CA SER A 109 -6.13 -5.97 14.19
C SER A 109 -5.56 -5.07 15.30
N GLU A 110 -5.68 -5.45 16.57
CA GLU A 110 -5.18 -4.65 17.69
C GLU A 110 -3.65 -4.52 17.67
N LEU A 111 -2.93 -5.62 17.45
CA LEU A 111 -1.46 -5.64 17.50
C LEU A 111 -0.83 -5.16 16.19
N LEU A 112 -1.27 -5.68 15.05
CA LEU A 112 -0.57 -5.47 13.79
C LEU A 112 -1.12 -4.28 12.99
N GLU A 113 -2.37 -3.87 13.22
CA GLU A 113 -2.99 -2.72 12.55
C GLU A 113 -2.97 -1.46 13.45
N LYS A 114 -3.68 -1.50 14.59
CA LYS A 114 -3.80 -0.33 15.49
C LYS A 114 -2.46 0.04 16.14
N ARG A 115 -1.64 -0.96 16.46
CA ARG A 115 -0.27 -0.78 16.99
C ARG A 115 0.81 -1.01 15.91
N ALA A 116 0.48 -0.80 14.64
CA ALA A 116 1.44 -0.95 13.53
C ALA A 116 2.74 -0.14 13.71
N GLY A 117 2.72 0.92 14.52
CA GLY A 117 3.92 1.67 14.88
C GLY A 117 4.95 0.88 15.70
N ILE A 118 4.46 -0.03 16.56
CA ILE A 118 5.27 -0.90 17.40
C ILE A 118 5.69 -2.14 16.60
N TYR A 119 4.76 -2.79 15.91
CA TYR A 119 4.97 -4.07 15.22
C TYR A 119 5.45 -3.92 13.76
N CYS A 120 6.18 -2.85 13.42
CA CYS A 120 6.60 -2.60 12.03
C CYS A 120 7.94 -3.23 11.61
N SER A 121 8.70 -3.83 12.54
CA SER A 121 9.99 -4.45 12.21
C SER A 121 9.84 -5.89 11.76
N ARG A 122 10.92 -6.45 11.24
CA ARG A 122 11.13 -7.90 11.11
C ARG A 122 12.05 -8.38 12.23
N PRO A 123 11.88 -9.62 12.72
CA PRO A 123 12.84 -10.20 13.63
C PRO A 123 14.10 -10.64 12.86
N ARG A 124 15.15 -11.00 13.60
CA ARG A 124 16.33 -11.61 13.02
C ARG A 124 16.00 -13.02 12.54
N MET A 125 16.00 -13.24 11.22
CA MET A 125 15.80 -14.55 10.58
C MET A 125 17.12 -15.01 9.95
N LEU A 126 17.73 -16.05 10.49
CA LEU A 126 19.02 -16.53 10.04
C LEU A 126 18.92 -17.21 8.66
N VAL A 127 17.96 -18.10 8.49
CA VAL A 127 17.81 -18.93 7.29
C VAL A 127 17.26 -18.10 6.14
N PHE A 128 16.10 -17.45 6.35
CA PHE A 128 15.39 -16.72 5.29
C PHE A 128 16.07 -15.39 4.92
N ALA A 129 16.59 -14.63 5.90
CA ALA A 129 17.19 -13.32 5.66
C ALA A 129 18.71 -13.36 5.59
N GLU A 130 19.43 -13.75 6.64
CA GLU A 130 20.92 -13.63 6.66
C GLU A 130 21.63 -14.55 5.66
N LEU A 131 21.15 -15.78 5.50
CA LEU A 131 21.69 -16.74 4.54
C LEU A 131 21.01 -16.64 3.16
N GLY A 132 19.86 -15.96 3.07
CA GLY A 132 19.08 -15.77 1.86
C GLY A 132 19.22 -14.37 1.26
N SER A 133 18.12 -13.62 1.23
CA SER A 133 17.99 -12.34 0.49
C SER A 133 18.64 -11.12 1.17
N GLY A 134 19.16 -11.27 2.39
CA GLY A 134 19.80 -10.21 3.15
C GLY A 134 18.84 -9.08 3.56
N GLN A 135 19.43 -7.94 3.94
CA GLN A 135 18.70 -6.74 4.39
C GLN A 135 18.48 -5.71 3.27
N ASN A 136 18.69 -6.11 2.01
CA ASN A 136 18.42 -5.27 0.83
C ASN A 136 17.01 -5.50 0.25
N ASN A 137 16.31 -6.54 0.71
CA ASN A 137 14.97 -6.88 0.26
C ASN A 137 13.91 -6.34 1.22
N LEU A 138 13.03 -5.47 0.72
CA LEU A 138 11.89 -4.84 1.42
C LEU A 138 11.11 -5.77 2.36
N VAL A 139 10.93 -7.02 1.96
CA VAL A 139 10.15 -8.03 2.68
C VAL A 139 10.77 -8.39 4.05
N ASN A 140 12.11 -8.35 4.14
CA ASN A 140 12.90 -8.85 5.28
C ASN A 140 13.64 -7.76 6.07
N MET A 141 13.53 -6.50 5.67
CA MET A 141 14.26 -5.40 6.32
C MET A 141 13.84 -5.23 7.78
N ILE A 142 14.81 -5.25 8.68
CA ILE A 142 14.67 -4.83 10.08
C ILE A 142 14.53 -3.30 10.13
N THR A 143 13.70 -2.77 11.03
CA THR A 143 13.40 -1.32 11.13
C THR A 143 13.50 -0.79 12.57
N THR A 144 14.47 -1.32 13.33
CA THR A 144 14.65 -0.98 14.74
C THR A 144 15.38 0.35 14.96
N THR A 145 16.30 0.72 14.06
CA THR A 145 16.99 2.02 14.11
C THR A 145 16.34 3.05 13.16
N PRO A 146 16.57 4.36 13.35
CA PRO A 146 16.10 5.39 12.43
C PRO A 146 16.57 5.17 10.98
N GLU A 147 17.85 4.84 10.78
CA GLU A 147 18.46 4.67 9.45
C GLU A 147 17.83 3.48 8.71
N GLN A 148 17.58 2.40 9.45
CA GLN A 148 16.88 1.22 8.94
C GLN A 148 15.44 1.56 8.52
N ARG A 149 14.71 2.34 9.34
CA ARG A 149 13.35 2.80 9.00
C ARG A 149 13.34 3.66 7.76
N ASP A 150 14.28 4.59 7.64
CA ASP A 150 14.33 5.51 6.51
C ASP A 150 14.70 4.77 5.23
N ARG A 151 15.62 3.80 5.29
CA ARG A 151 15.91 2.95 4.12
C ARG A 151 14.71 2.12 3.69
N TRP A 152 14.00 1.51 4.64
CA TRP A 152 12.80 0.76 4.34
C TRP A 152 11.69 1.65 3.75
N ARG A 153 11.50 2.87 4.29
CA ARG A 153 10.54 3.85 3.75
C ARG A 153 10.85 4.23 2.31
N VAL A 154 12.12 4.41 1.97
CA VAL A 154 12.55 4.68 0.59
C VAL A 154 12.18 3.52 -0.34
N GLN A 155 12.55 2.29 0.01
CA GLN A 155 12.18 1.12 -0.80
C GLN A 155 10.67 0.97 -0.91
N ARG A 156 9.93 1.15 0.19
CA ARG A 156 8.47 1.07 0.20
C ARG A 156 7.82 2.14 -0.68
N LYS A 157 8.33 3.38 -0.63
CA LYS A 157 7.90 4.48 -1.50
C LYS A 157 8.12 4.14 -2.97
N ILE A 158 9.30 3.65 -3.32
CA ILE A 158 9.64 3.22 -4.68
C ILE A 158 8.70 2.10 -5.14
N THR A 159 8.45 1.08 -4.32
CA THR A 159 7.48 0.02 -4.65
C THR A 159 6.06 0.56 -4.88
N HIS A 160 5.61 1.54 -4.09
CA HIS A 160 4.30 2.17 -4.32
C HIS A 160 4.20 2.95 -5.64
N GLN A 161 5.31 3.34 -6.26
CA GLN A 161 5.28 3.95 -7.60
C GLN A 161 5.02 2.92 -8.70
N GLY A 162 5.30 1.63 -8.44
CA GLY A 162 4.96 0.54 -9.35
C GLY A 162 3.59 -0.07 -9.09
N VAL A 163 3.15 -0.19 -7.82
CA VAL A 163 1.92 -0.94 -7.46
C VAL A 163 0.98 -0.23 -6.49
N GLY A 164 1.16 1.07 -6.28
CA GLY A 164 0.23 1.88 -5.47
C GLY A 164 -1.15 2.02 -6.13
N VAL A 165 -2.17 2.27 -5.31
CA VAL A 165 -3.58 2.31 -5.73
C VAL A 165 -3.83 3.24 -6.94
N GLN A 166 -3.17 4.40 -6.99
CA GLN A 166 -3.29 5.33 -8.11
C GLN A 166 -2.68 4.75 -9.39
N LYS A 167 -1.44 4.24 -9.31
CA LYS A 167 -0.74 3.67 -10.45
C LYS A 167 -1.46 2.46 -11.04
N VAL A 168 -1.99 1.61 -10.16
CA VAL A 168 -2.72 0.39 -10.53
C VAL A 168 -3.97 0.66 -11.37
N ARG A 169 -4.59 1.84 -11.28
CA ARG A 169 -5.73 2.20 -12.14
C ARG A 169 -5.34 2.34 -13.61
N GLU A 170 -4.11 2.76 -13.90
CA GLU A 170 -3.58 2.86 -15.27
C GLU A 170 -3.41 1.48 -15.92
N TYR A 171 -3.31 0.43 -15.12
CA TYR A 171 -3.10 -0.95 -15.57
C TYR A 171 -4.38 -1.69 -15.96
N ARG A 172 -5.55 -1.08 -15.74
CA ARG A 172 -6.84 -1.69 -16.03
C ARG A 172 -6.97 -2.12 -17.48
N SER A 173 -6.42 -1.36 -18.43
CA SER A 173 -6.48 -1.70 -19.85
C SER A 173 -5.85 -3.06 -20.16
N PHE A 174 -4.54 -3.24 -19.92
CA PHE A 174 -3.89 -4.50 -20.23
C PHE A 174 -4.28 -5.63 -19.25
N GLN A 175 -4.67 -5.35 -18.01
CA GLN A 175 -5.21 -6.39 -17.13
C GLN A 175 -6.56 -6.92 -17.63
N ASN A 176 -7.40 -6.04 -18.17
CA ASN A 176 -8.63 -6.44 -18.84
C ASN A 176 -8.32 -7.34 -20.04
N ASP A 177 -7.40 -6.93 -20.90
CA ASP A 177 -7.07 -7.71 -22.09
C ASP A 177 -6.39 -9.04 -21.75
N GLU A 178 -5.44 -9.08 -20.81
CA GLU A 178 -4.84 -10.34 -20.34
C GLU A 178 -5.88 -11.30 -19.74
N SER A 179 -6.89 -10.77 -19.06
CA SER A 179 -7.98 -11.60 -18.51
C SER A 179 -8.98 -12.06 -19.56
N LYS A 180 -9.13 -11.36 -20.70
CA LYS A 180 -9.83 -11.88 -21.89
C LYS A 180 -9.04 -13.01 -22.54
N VAL A 181 -7.72 -12.86 -22.65
CA VAL A 181 -6.84 -13.93 -23.17
C VAL A 181 -6.94 -15.20 -22.31
N VAL A 182 -7.04 -15.09 -20.99
CA VAL A 182 -7.33 -16.26 -20.13
C VAL A 182 -8.60 -16.99 -20.55
N ALA A 183 -9.70 -16.26 -20.79
CA ALA A 183 -10.94 -16.89 -21.23
C ALA A 183 -10.81 -17.47 -22.64
N TYR A 184 -10.07 -16.81 -23.52
CA TYR A 184 -9.79 -17.29 -24.88
C TYR A 184 -8.99 -18.60 -24.86
N ASP A 185 -7.86 -18.64 -24.15
CA ASP A 185 -7.02 -19.84 -24.01
C ASP A 185 -7.80 -21.01 -23.38
N MET A 186 -8.72 -20.71 -22.46
CA MET A 186 -9.60 -21.70 -21.83
C MET A 186 -10.58 -22.36 -22.80
N LEU A 187 -10.89 -21.74 -23.95
CA LEU A 187 -11.69 -22.38 -25.00
C LEU A 187 -10.88 -23.42 -25.79
N GLU A 188 -9.57 -23.20 -25.93
CA GLU A 188 -8.69 -24.03 -26.75
C GLU A 188 -8.12 -25.21 -25.96
N THR A 189 -7.50 -24.93 -24.80
CA THR A 189 -6.86 -25.94 -23.94
C THR A 189 -7.31 -25.81 -22.48
N PRO A 190 -8.60 -26.09 -22.16
CA PRO A 190 -9.15 -25.96 -20.80
C PRO A 190 -8.43 -26.82 -19.74
N GLU A 191 -7.83 -27.93 -20.14
CA GLU A 191 -7.01 -28.79 -19.28
C GLU A 191 -5.72 -28.12 -18.77
N GLU A 192 -5.25 -27.09 -19.46
CA GLU A 192 -4.05 -26.31 -19.14
C GLU A 192 -4.37 -25.05 -18.31
N TYR A 193 -5.56 -24.95 -17.71
CA TYR A 193 -6.02 -23.78 -16.94
C TYR A 193 -5.00 -23.22 -15.94
N VAL A 194 -4.21 -24.10 -15.30
CA VAL A 194 -3.12 -23.73 -14.39
C VAL A 194 -2.06 -22.90 -15.11
N ALA A 195 -1.61 -23.37 -16.27
CA ALA A 195 -0.59 -22.71 -17.08
C ALA A 195 -1.11 -21.36 -17.60
N HIS A 196 -2.40 -21.28 -17.96
CA HIS A 196 -3.05 -20.03 -18.38
C HIS A 196 -3.06 -18.98 -17.26
N PHE A 197 -3.30 -19.39 -16.01
CA PHE A 197 -3.25 -18.48 -14.86
C PHE A 197 -1.83 -18.07 -14.49
N GLU A 198 -0.85 -18.98 -14.60
CA GLU A 198 0.56 -18.66 -14.39
C GLU A 198 1.07 -17.67 -15.44
N ARG A 199 0.72 -17.88 -16.71
CA ARG A 199 1.01 -16.97 -17.82
C ARG A 199 0.33 -15.61 -17.62
N TYR A 200 -0.95 -15.58 -17.24
CA TYR A 200 -1.67 -14.34 -16.91
C TYR A 200 -0.97 -13.52 -15.83
N ALA A 201 -0.76 -14.13 -14.67
CA ALA A 201 -0.20 -13.43 -13.52
C ALA A 201 1.21 -12.93 -13.84
N THR A 202 2.01 -13.75 -14.51
CA THR A 202 3.37 -13.41 -14.93
C THR A 202 3.39 -12.32 -15.98
N SER A 203 2.52 -12.38 -17.00
CA SER A 203 2.46 -11.38 -18.04
C SER A 203 2.09 -10.00 -17.48
N VAL A 204 1.10 -9.92 -16.60
CA VAL A 204 0.68 -8.66 -15.95
C VAL A 204 1.86 -8.00 -15.22
N VAL A 205 2.58 -8.74 -14.37
CA VAL A 205 3.74 -8.17 -13.65
C VAL A 205 4.96 -7.95 -14.55
N SER A 206 5.08 -8.69 -15.65
CA SER A 206 6.13 -8.49 -16.66
C SER A 206 5.93 -7.20 -17.44
N ILE A 207 4.69 -6.89 -17.84
CA ILE A 207 4.34 -5.64 -18.50
C ILE A 207 4.65 -4.48 -17.55
N ILE A 208 4.21 -4.55 -16.28
CA ILE A 208 4.48 -3.52 -15.28
C ILE A 208 5.99 -3.38 -15.01
N GLY A 209 6.66 -4.51 -14.79
CA GLY A 209 8.05 -4.57 -14.37
C GLY A 209 9.04 -4.17 -15.46
N PHE A 210 8.83 -4.69 -16.66
CA PHE A 210 9.84 -4.75 -17.72
C PHE A 210 9.33 -4.23 -19.07
N GLY A 211 8.05 -3.85 -19.18
CA GLY A 211 7.48 -3.37 -20.44
C GLY A 211 7.38 -4.48 -21.50
N ARG A 212 7.29 -5.73 -21.07
CA ARG A 212 7.26 -6.90 -21.96
C ARG A 212 6.16 -7.86 -21.56
N ARG A 213 5.36 -8.30 -22.53
CA ARG A 213 4.34 -9.33 -22.36
C ARG A 213 4.96 -10.73 -22.31
N VAL A 214 4.39 -11.60 -21.49
CA VAL A 214 4.67 -13.05 -21.51
C VAL A 214 3.51 -13.74 -22.21
N SER A 215 3.68 -14.09 -23.48
CA SER A 215 2.61 -14.65 -24.31
C SER A 215 2.47 -16.17 -24.21
N ASP A 216 3.53 -16.87 -23.83
CA ASP A 216 3.61 -18.33 -23.79
C ASP A 216 3.85 -18.79 -22.35
N HIS A 217 3.11 -19.81 -21.91
CA HIS A 217 3.25 -20.38 -20.57
C HIS A 217 4.57 -21.18 -20.40
N THR A 218 5.24 -21.51 -21.50
CA THR A 218 6.55 -22.16 -21.52
C THR A 218 7.72 -21.18 -21.47
N ASP A 219 7.47 -19.86 -21.42
CA ASP A 219 8.53 -18.86 -21.33
C ASP A 219 9.43 -19.17 -20.12
N PRO A 220 10.77 -19.31 -20.32
CA PRO A 220 11.70 -19.64 -19.24
C PRO A 220 11.58 -18.74 -18.01
N ILE A 221 11.16 -17.48 -18.19
CA ILE A 221 10.93 -16.53 -17.10
C ILE A 221 9.91 -17.04 -16.07
N ILE A 222 8.87 -17.76 -16.52
CA ILE A 222 7.83 -18.32 -15.65
C ILE A 222 8.46 -19.39 -14.76
N SER A 223 9.15 -20.36 -15.38
CA SER A 223 9.75 -21.48 -14.66
C SER A 223 10.82 -21.06 -13.64
N GLU A 224 11.69 -20.11 -14.00
CA GLU A 224 12.73 -19.61 -13.09
C GLU A 224 12.11 -18.86 -11.89
N VAL A 225 11.07 -18.08 -12.13
CA VAL A 225 10.45 -17.27 -11.07
C VAL A 225 9.62 -18.11 -10.12
N ILE A 226 8.82 -19.03 -10.63
CA ILE A 226 8.05 -19.96 -9.80
C ILE A 226 9.02 -20.78 -8.93
N ALA A 227 10.14 -21.27 -9.50
CA ALA A 227 11.13 -22.02 -8.74
C ALA A 227 11.80 -21.18 -7.63
N VAL A 228 12.10 -19.91 -7.88
CA VAL A 228 12.66 -19.00 -6.87
C VAL A 228 11.63 -18.72 -5.75
N MET A 229 10.36 -18.53 -6.11
CA MET A 229 9.29 -18.24 -5.14
C MET A 229 8.92 -19.44 -4.29
N HIS A 230 8.79 -20.64 -4.87
CA HIS A 230 8.49 -21.86 -4.11
C HIS A 230 9.59 -22.15 -3.09
N ARG A 231 10.86 -22.02 -3.50
CA ARG A 231 11.99 -22.16 -2.57
C ARG A 231 11.94 -21.12 -1.45
N ALA A 232 11.60 -19.86 -1.75
CA ALA A 232 11.49 -18.82 -0.73
C ALA A 232 10.32 -19.12 0.24
N ALA A 233 9.18 -19.57 -0.26
CA ALA A 233 8.01 -19.91 0.55
C ALA A 233 8.31 -21.08 1.52
N ASP A 234 9.03 -22.11 1.06
CA ASP A 234 9.42 -23.26 1.88
C ASP A 234 10.34 -22.85 3.05
N LEU A 235 11.29 -21.96 2.79
CA LEU A 235 12.25 -21.48 3.80
C LEU A 235 11.64 -20.53 4.84
N ASN A 236 10.40 -20.10 4.65
CA ASN A 236 9.70 -19.22 5.59
C ASN A 236 8.78 -19.98 6.56
N VAL A 237 8.55 -21.28 6.33
CA VAL A 237 7.80 -22.13 7.26
C VAL A 237 8.75 -22.62 8.36
N PRO A 238 8.43 -22.43 9.66
CA PRO A 238 9.21 -23.03 10.73
C PRO A 238 9.30 -24.55 10.55
N GLY A 239 10.47 -25.13 10.84
CA GLY A 239 10.72 -26.54 10.62
C GLY A 239 11.72 -27.13 11.60
N LYS A 240 11.65 -28.45 11.80
CA LYS A 240 12.57 -29.23 12.66
C LYS A 240 13.65 -30.00 11.89
N THR A 241 13.77 -29.76 10.59
CA THR A 241 14.78 -30.33 9.70
C THR A 241 15.71 -29.24 9.16
N PHE A 242 16.86 -29.62 8.59
CA PHE A 242 17.71 -28.65 7.90
C PHE A 242 17.07 -28.19 6.58
N PRO A 243 17.19 -26.90 6.21
CA PRO A 243 18.02 -25.87 6.85
C PRO A 243 17.40 -25.16 8.07
N MET A 244 16.12 -25.37 8.38
CA MET A 244 15.42 -24.65 9.46
C MET A 244 15.97 -24.89 10.88
N LEU A 245 16.62 -26.03 11.13
CA LEU A 245 17.35 -26.27 12.38
C LEU A 245 18.45 -25.24 12.69
N LEU A 246 18.93 -24.50 11.69
CA LEU A 246 19.87 -23.41 11.91
C LEU A 246 19.26 -22.28 12.75
N GLU A 247 17.95 -22.05 12.71
CA GLU A 247 17.28 -21.08 13.60
C GLU A 247 17.35 -21.51 15.08
N THR A 248 17.34 -22.83 15.32
CA THR A 248 17.49 -23.40 16.67
C THR A 248 18.96 -23.42 17.11
N PHE A 249 19.87 -23.75 16.19
CA PHE A 249 21.31 -23.88 16.43
C PHE A 249 22.14 -22.96 15.53
N PRO A 250 22.13 -21.63 15.77
CA PRO A 250 22.74 -20.64 14.87
C PRO A 250 24.25 -20.81 14.70
N LEU A 251 24.94 -21.43 15.66
CA LEU A 251 26.38 -21.71 15.57
C LEU A 251 26.73 -22.63 14.38
N LEU A 252 25.82 -23.54 14.01
CA LEU A 252 26.00 -24.42 12.84
C LEU A 252 26.04 -23.65 11.52
N ALA A 253 25.50 -22.42 11.49
CA ALA A 253 25.58 -21.55 10.33
C ALA A 253 26.98 -20.92 10.14
N LYS A 254 27.89 -21.04 11.11
CA LYS A 254 29.27 -20.55 10.93
C LYS A 254 30.15 -21.51 10.13
N VAL A 255 29.80 -22.80 10.07
CA VAL A 255 30.60 -23.82 9.37
C VAL A 255 30.54 -23.60 7.85
N PRO A 256 31.66 -23.29 7.17
CA PRO A 256 31.67 -23.07 5.73
C PRO A 256 31.37 -24.36 4.96
N ASN A 257 30.61 -24.28 3.86
CA ASN A 257 30.32 -25.38 2.93
C ASN A 257 29.76 -26.68 3.54
N ALA A 258 29.07 -26.58 4.68
CA ALA A 258 28.50 -27.74 5.33
C ALA A 258 27.31 -28.36 4.56
N PRO A 259 27.15 -29.70 4.57
CA PRO A 259 26.09 -30.39 3.82
C PRO A 259 24.68 -30.00 4.30
N TRP A 260 24.53 -29.63 5.57
CA TRP A 260 23.24 -29.19 6.15
C TRP A 260 22.81 -27.77 5.75
N LYS A 261 23.60 -27.07 4.94
CA LYS A 261 23.20 -25.80 4.29
C LYS A 261 22.70 -26.01 2.86
N HIS A 262 22.48 -27.26 2.46
CA HIS A 262 21.87 -27.58 1.17
C HIS A 262 20.54 -26.82 1.00
N GLY A 263 20.25 -26.37 -0.22
CA GLY A 263 19.06 -25.57 -0.52
C GLY A 263 19.18 -24.05 -0.28
N LEU A 264 20.19 -23.56 0.47
CA LEU A 264 20.41 -22.12 0.72
C LEU A 264 21.27 -21.41 -0.34
N GLY A 265 21.66 -22.12 -1.40
CA GLY A 265 22.65 -21.66 -2.39
C GLY A 265 24.09 -21.79 -1.90
N LYS A 266 25.05 -22.04 -2.81
CA LYS A 266 26.49 -22.05 -2.44
C LYS A 266 26.93 -20.62 -2.13
N ARG A 267 27.74 -20.41 -1.08
CA ARG A 267 28.46 -19.14 -0.86
C ARG A 267 29.29 -18.85 -2.13
N GLY A 268 28.92 -17.82 -2.90
CA GLY A 268 29.53 -17.47 -4.19
C GLY A 268 28.74 -17.85 -5.45
N LYS A 269 27.65 -18.63 -5.36
CA LYS A 269 26.67 -18.86 -6.45
C LYS A 269 25.23 -18.52 -6.05
N ALA A 270 25.02 -17.86 -4.91
CA ALA A 270 23.74 -17.35 -4.45
C ALA A 270 23.16 -16.24 -5.36
N HIS A 271 23.77 -15.99 -6.51
CA HIS A 271 23.43 -14.89 -7.41
C HIS A 271 22.44 -15.26 -8.51
N ARG A 272 21.97 -16.51 -8.63
CA ARG A 272 21.01 -16.84 -9.72
C ARG A 272 19.78 -15.93 -9.74
N GLY A 273 19.14 -15.67 -8.60
CA GLY A 273 17.99 -14.75 -8.54
C GLY A 273 18.38 -13.27 -8.56
N HIS A 274 19.46 -12.90 -7.86
CA HIS A 274 19.93 -11.50 -7.82
C HIS A 274 20.43 -11.03 -9.18
N ASP A 275 21.30 -11.81 -9.82
CA ASP A 275 21.79 -11.54 -11.18
C ASP A 275 20.62 -11.57 -12.17
N PHE A 276 19.71 -12.54 -12.06
CA PHE A 276 18.58 -12.65 -12.98
C PHE A 276 17.68 -11.42 -12.96
N PHE A 277 17.16 -11.01 -11.80
CA PHE A 277 16.27 -9.85 -11.73
C PHE A 277 16.99 -8.52 -11.97
N TYR A 278 18.27 -8.43 -11.64
CA TYR A 278 19.07 -7.26 -12.00
C TYR A 278 19.24 -7.18 -13.51
N SER A 279 19.65 -8.27 -14.16
CA SER A 279 19.85 -8.36 -15.59
C SER A 279 18.57 -8.06 -16.35
N LEU A 280 17.44 -8.61 -15.91
CA LEU A 280 16.14 -8.37 -16.54
C LEU A 280 15.69 -6.90 -16.39
N ALA A 281 15.88 -6.31 -15.20
CA ALA A 281 15.61 -4.89 -14.99
C ALA A 281 16.54 -4.00 -15.83
N HIS A 282 17.81 -4.38 -15.95
CA HIS A 282 18.79 -3.64 -16.73
C HIS A 282 18.49 -3.73 -18.22
N GLU A 283 18.16 -4.92 -18.75
CA GLU A 283 17.74 -5.11 -20.13
C GLU A 283 16.49 -4.28 -20.46
N ALA A 284 15.49 -4.29 -19.58
CA ALA A 284 14.31 -3.44 -19.72
C ALA A 284 14.65 -1.94 -19.72
N ASN A 285 15.68 -1.52 -18.97
CA ASN A 285 16.16 -0.14 -18.98
C ASN A 285 16.81 0.27 -20.30
N GLU A 286 17.61 -0.62 -20.89
CA GLU A 286 18.32 -0.35 -22.14
C GLU A 286 17.42 -0.49 -23.39
N THR A 287 16.28 -1.17 -23.26
CA THR A 287 15.36 -1.38 -24.38
C THR A 287 14.60 -0.09 -24.74
N PRO A 288 14.62 0.38 -26.01
CA PRO A 288 13.86 1.56 -26.43
C PRO A 288 12.35 1.36 -26.31
N GLY A 289 11.60 2.41 -25.94
CA GLY A 289 10.15 2.37 -25.76
C GLY A 289 9.70 1.85 -24.39
N HIS A 290 8.41 1.96 -24.08
CA HIS A 290 7.86 1.61 -22.76
C HIS A 290 8.55 2.33 -21.58
N ASP A 291 8.77 3.65 -21.73
CA ASP A 291 9.48 4.48 -20.74
C ASP A 291 8.77 4.56 -19.37
N GLU A 292 7.51 4.14 -19.33
CA GLU A 292 6.67 4.02 -18.16
C GLU A 292 6.88 2.74 -17.32
N CYS A 293 7.69 1.78 -17.79
CA CYS A 293 7.89 0.53 -17.05
C CYS A 293 8.66 0.74 -15.73
N TYR A 294 8.38 -0.12 -14.74
CA TYR A 294 8.90 0.05 -13.39
C TYR A 294 10.43 -0.04 -13.33
N SER A 295 11.06 -0.89 -14.15
CA SER A 295 12.53 -1.01 -14.18
C SER A 295 13.20 0.29 -14.64
N LYS A 296 12.70 0.94 -15.70
CA LYS A 296 13.20 2.25 -16.12
C LYS A 296 13.06 3.31 -15.03
N PHE A 297 11.92 3.29 -14.31
CA PHE A 297 11.74 4.13 -13.13
C PHE A 297 12.78 3.84 -12.03
N LEU A 298 13.09 2.56 -11.75
CA LEU A 298 14.11 2.18 -10.77
C LEU A 298 15.48 2.75 -11.12
N PHE A 299 15.92 2.61 -12.37
CA PHE A 299 17.22 3.13 -12.82
C PHE A 299 17.26 4.66 -12.85
N LYS A 300 16.16 5.32 -13.23
CA LYS A 300 16.02 6.78 -13.18
C LYS A 300 16.16 7.34 -11.76
N GLU A 301 15.52 6.72 -10.78
CA GLU A 301 15.57 7.18 -9.38
C GLU A 301 16.79 6.63 -8.60
N ALA A 302 17.55 5.68 -9.17
CA ALA A 302 18.69 5.06 -8.51
C ALA A 302 19.75 6.06 -8.00
N PRO A 303 20.16 7.09 -8.77
CA PRO A 303 21.13 8.07 -8.29
C PRO A 303 20.59 8.89 -7.11
N LYS A 304 19.31 9.28 -7.17
CA LYS A 304 18.64 10.13 -6.16
C LYS A 304 18.56 9.45 -4.80
N TYR A 305 18.28 8.15 -4.77
CA TYR A 305 18.18 7.38 -3.53
C TYR A 305 19.40 6.53 -3.23
N SER A 306 20.47 6.64 -4.03
CA SER A 306 21.67 5.80 -3.94
C SER A 306 21.30 4.31 -3.86
N LEU A 307 20.51 3.83 -4.81
CA LEU A 307 20.10 2.42 -4.86
C LEU A 307 21.28 1.53 -5.23
N LYS A 308 21.50 0.48 -4.45
CA LYS A 308 22.50 -0.54 -4.78
C LYS A 308 21.95 -1.50 -5.84
N PRO A 309 22.81 -2.15 -6.65
CA PRO A 309 22.37 -3.18 -7.58
C PRO A 309 21.54 -4.30 -6.92
N GLN A 310 21.85 -4.63 -5.66
CA GLN A 310 21.09 -5.59 -4.85
C GLN A 310 19.68 -5.12 -4.53
N GLU A 311 19.46 -3.82 -4.38
CA GLU A 311 18.15 -3.26 -4.07
C GLU A 311 17.32 -3.09 -5.35
N ILE A 312 17.94 -2.71 -6.47
CA ILE A 312 17.26 -2.69 -7.78
C ILE A 312 16.75 -4.10 -8.12
N SER A 313 17.64 -5.08 -8.03
CA SER A 313 17.29 -6.49 -8.22
C SER A 313 16.18 -6.96 -7.28
N ALA A 314 16.28 -6.64 -5.98
CA ALA A 314 15.25 -7.02 -5.02
C ALA A 314 13.90 -6.33 -5.28
N LEU A 315 13.90 -5.06 -5.67
CA LEU A 315 12.68 -4.32 -6.00
C LEU A 315 11.99 -4.87 -7.25
N ALA A 316 12.76 -5.18 -8.30
CA ALA A 316 12.24 -5.84 -9.51
C ALA A 316 11.75 -7.26 -9.21
N GLY A 317 12.55 -8.06 -8.50
CA GLY A 317 12.20 -9.43 -8.12
C GLY A 317 11.01 -9.53 -7.18
N ASN A 318 10.82 -8.56 -6.27
CA ASN A 318 9.67 -8.52 -5.38
C ASN A 318 8.36 -8.27 -6.15
N LEU A 319 8.37 -7.36 -7.13
CA LEU A 319 7.20 -7.11 -7.98
C LEU A 319 6.82 -8.38 -8.75
N PHE A 320 7.81 -8.96 -9.44
CA PHE A 320 7.59 -10.06 -10.34
C PHE A 320 7.26 -11.36 -9.60
N GLY A 321 8.10 -11.77 -8.65
CA GLY A 321 7.92 -13.01 -7.90
C GLY A 321 6.64 -13.03 -7.07
N ALA A 322 6.36 -11.96 -6.31
CA ALA A 322 5.19 -11.93 -5.45
C ALA A 322 3.88 -11.90 -6.25
N GLY A 323 3.82 -11.13 -7.34
CA GLY A 323 2.58 -10.99 -8.11
C GLY A 323 2.26 -12.18 -9.01
N SER A 324 3.26 -12.92 -9.50
CA SER A 324 3.04 -14.14 -10.31
C SER A 324 2.43 -15.29 -9.51
N ASP A 325 3.14 -15.79 -8.48
CA ASP A 325 2.75 -17.02 -7.77
C ASP A 325 1.47 -16.86 -6.94
N THR A 326 1.27 -15.70 -6.29
CA THR A 326 0.11 -15.49 -5.42
C THR A 326 -1.18 -15.28 -6.20
N SER A 327 -1.14 -14.53 -7.31
CA SER A 327 -2.33 -14.28 -8.13
C SER A 327 -2.77 -15.54 -8.86
N SER A 328 -1.83 -16.31 -9.45
CA SER A 328 -2.16 -17.58 -10.11
C SER A 328 -2.75 -18.59 -9.11
N SER A 329 -2.15 -18.74 -7.93
CA SER A 329 -2.66 -19.64 -6.87
C SER A 329 -4.06 -19.26 -6.37
N THR A 330 -4.37 -17.96 -6.35
CA THR A 330 -5.72 -17.45 -6.02
C THR A 330 -6.74 -17.83 -7.10
N LEU A 331 -6.38 -17.71 -8.38
CA LEU A 331 -7.26 -18.11 -9.50
C LEU A 331 -7.48 -19.63 -9.56
N ILE A 332 -6.44 -20.43 -9.30
CA ILE A 332 -6.57 -21.90 -9.19
C ILE A 332 -7.51 -22.28 -8.04
N THR A 333 -7.38 -21.58 -6.90
CA THR A 333 -8.30 -21.74 -5.76
C THR A 333 -9.73 -21.37 -6.12
N ALA A 334 -9.93 -20.34 -6.95
CA ALA A 334 -11.25 -19.97 -7.44
C ALA A 334 -11.88 -21.09 -8.28
N ILE A 335 -11.13 -21.72 -9.20
CA ILE A 335 -11.62 -22.88 -9.97
C ILE A 335 -11.98 -24.05 -9.05
N LEU A 336 -11.15 -24.32 -8.03
CA LEU A 336 -11.45 -25.38 -7.06
C LEU A 336 -12.77 -25.09 -6.31
N ALA A 337 -12.97 -23.85 -5.87
CA ALA A 337 -14.20 -23.41 -5.20
C ALA A 337 -15.43 -23.58 -6.11
N MET A 338 -15.35 -23.09 -7.35
CA MET A 338 -16.43 -23.20 -8.34
C MET A 338 -16.80 -24.65 -8.61
N ARG A 339 -15.80 -25.54 -8.70
CA ARG A 339 -16.00 -26.98 -8.92
C ARG A 339 -16.52 -27.71 -7.67
N ALA A 340 -16.10 -27.30 -6.48
CA ALA A 340 -16.48 -27.96 -5.22
C ALA A 340 -17.84 -27.50 -4.70
N PHE A 341 -18.23 -26.24 -4.99
CA PHE A 341 -19.46 -25.61 -4.50
C PHE A 341 -20.25 -24.96 -5.67
N PRO A 342 -20.70 -25.78 -6.64
CA PRO A 342 -21.37 -25.27 -7.84
C PRO A 342 -22.68 -24.54 -7.54
N GLU A 343 -23.32 -24.76 -6.39
CA GLU A 343 -24.52 -24.04 -5.97
C GLU A 343 -24.28 -22.54 -5.81
N THR A 344 -23.04 -22.13 -5.53
CA THR A 344 -22.68 -20.72 -5.36
C THR A 344 -22.59 -19.95 -6.68
N LEU A 345 -22.54 -20.66 -7.81
CA LEU A 345 -22.50 -20.07 -9.15
C LEU A 345 -23.87 -19.60 -9.63
N ILE A 346 -24.96 -20.20 -9.15
CA ILE A 346 -26.33 -19.87 -9.58
C ILE A 346 -26.66 -18.38 -9.37
N PRO A 347 -26.58 -17.83 -8.15
CA PRO A 347 -26.81 -16.39 -7.92
C PRO A 347 -25.79 -15.49 -8.65
N ALA A 348 -24.55 -15.95 -8.84
CA ALA A 348 -23.56 -15.19 -9.62
C ALA A 348 -23.96 -15.11 -11.10
N TRP A 349 -24.45 -16.21 -11.67
CA TRP A 349 -24.94 -16.26 -13.05
C TRP A 349 -26.17 -15.37 -13.24
N GLU A 350 -27.13 -15.40 -12.31
CA GLU A 350 -28.30 -14.51 -12.35
C GLU A 350 -27.88 -13.03 -12.33
N GLU A 351 -26.92 -12.66 -11.48
CA GLU A 351 -26.39 -11.30 -11.42
C GLU A 351 -25.65 -10.89 -12.70
N LEU A 352 -24.77 -11.75 -13.22
CA LEU A 352 -23.99 -11.52 -14.44
C LEU A 352 -24.89 -11.42 -15.67
N ASP A 353 -25.89 -12.30 -15.78
CA ASP A 353 -26.83 -12.29 -16.91
C ASP A 353 -27.70 -11.03 -16.89
N ARG A 354 -28.06 -10.54 -15.69
CA ARG A 354 -28.81 -9.28 -15.51
C ARG A 354 -27.99 -8.04 -15.87
N VAL A 355 -26.73 -7.95 -15.43
CA VAL A 355 -25.91 -6.73 -15.57
C VAL A 355 -25.22 -6.67 -16.94
N VAL A 356 -24.71 -7.80 -17.41
CA VAL A 356 -23.83 -7.88 -18.60
C VAL A 356 -24.52 -8.54 -19.78
N GLY A 357 -25.31 -9.59 -19.52
CA GLY A 357 -25.92 -10.42 -20.55
C GLY A 357 -24.90 -11.32 -21.28
N SER A 358 -25.29 -11.87 -22.43
CA SER A 358 -24.48 -12.84 -23.19
C SER A 358 -23.62 -12.24 -24.31
N GLY A 359 -23.76 -10.95 -24.60
CA GLY A 359 -23.17 -10.31 -25.79
C GLY A 359 -21.72 -9.82 -25.61
N ARG A 360 -21.29 -9.59 -24.37
CA ARG A 360 -19.95 -9.10 -24.00
C ARG A 360 -19.50 -9.69 -22.67
N SER A 361 -18.20 -9.71 -22.39
CA SER A 361 -17.70 -10.08 -21.05
C SER A 361 -17.81 -8.92 -20.04
N PRO A 362 -17.74 -9.21 -18.72
CA PRO A 362 -17.71 -8.17 -17.68
C PRO A 362 -16.49 -7.24 -17.81
N THR A 363 -16.64 -5.98 -17.38
CA THR A 363 -15.58 -4.97 -17.31
C THR A 363 -15.52 -4.34 -15.90
N PHE A 364 -14.50 -3.52 -15.63
CA PHE A 364 -14.38 -2.80 -14.34
C PHE A 364 -15.55 -1.85 -14.05
N ASP A 365 -16.25 -1.37 -15.09
CA ASP A 365 -17.36 -0.44 -14.92
C ASP A 365 -18.64 -1.13 -14.43
N ASP A 366 -18.71 -2.46 -14.55
CA ASP A 366 -19.84 -3.26 -14.08
C ASP A 366 -19.76 -3.59 -12.57
N GLU A 367 -18.58 -3.49 -11.96
CA GLU A 367 -18.33 -3.85 -10.55
C GLU A 367 -19.33 -3.21 -9.56
N PRO A 368 -19.67 -1.90 -9.68
CA PRO A 368 -20.66 -1.23 -8.84
C PRO A 368 -22.03 -1.93 -8.76
N ASP A 369 -22.44 -2.63 -9.81
CA ASP A 369 -23.77 -3.25 -9.93
C ASP A 369 -23.77 -4.77 -9.67
N MET A 370 -22.62 -5.32 -9.24
CA MET A 370 -22.40 -6.75 -8.95
C MET A 370 -21.99 -7.02 -7.49
N PRO A 371 -22.86 -6.74 -6.50
CA PRO A 371 -22.57 -7.00 -5.09
C PRO A 371 -22.29 -8.49 -4.79
N TYR A 372 -23.00 -9.44 -5.41
CA TYR A 372 -22.78 -10.86 -5.16
C TYR A 372 -21.44 -11.34 -5.74
N MET A 373 -21.06 -10.89 -6.95
CA MET A 373 -19.76 -11.20 -7.53
C MET A 373 -18.61 -10.61 -6.70
N ARG A 374 -18.79 -9.40 -6.14
CA ARG A 374 -17.85 -8.85 -5.16
C ARG A 374 -17.75 -9.75 -3.93
N ALA A 375 -18.89 -10.18 -3.36
CA ALA A 375 -18.91 -11.12 -2.25
C ALA A 375 -18.22 -12.46 -2.58
N PHE A 376 -18.41 -12.98 -3.78
CA PHE A 376 -17.80 -14.22 -4.26
C PHE A 376 -16.28 -14.11 -4.29
N VAL A 377 -15.73 -13.02 -4.84
CA VAL A 377 -14.28 -12.80 -4.88
C VAL A 377 -13.69 -12.58 -3.48
N LYS A 378 -14.42 -11.89 -2.59
CA LYS A 378 -14.02 -11.80 -1.17
C LYS A 378 -13.95 -13.17 -0.51
N GLU A 379 -14.87 -14.07 -0.84
CA GLU A 379 -14.83 -15.45 -0.35
C GLU A 379 -13.68 -16.26 -0.93
N VAL A 380 -13.27 -16.03 -2.20
CA VAL A 380 -12.04 -16.62 -2.76
C VAL A 380 -10.82 -16.22 -1.93
N PHE A 381 -10.69 -14.94 -1.57
CA PHE A 381 -9.56 -14.47 -0.76
C PHE A 381 -9.57 -15.04 0.66
N ARG A 382 -10.73 -15.31 1.25
CA ARG A 382 -10.86 -15.83 2.62
C ARG A 382 -10.72 -17.35 2.69
N TRP A 383 -11.48 -18.08 1.87
CA TRP A 383 -11.72 -19.52 2.01
C TRP A 383 -10.42 -20.32 2.07
N ARG A 384 -9.49 -20.03 1.16
CA ARG A 384 -8.16 -20.65 1.12
C ARG A 384 -7.12 -19.59 0.75
N SER A 385 -6.85 -18.69 1.69
CA SER A 385 -5.81 -17.65 1.56
C SER A 385 -4.46 -18.25 1.12
N VAL A 386 -3.86 -17.67 0.08
CA VAL A 386 -2.54 -18.12 -0.40
C VAL A 386 -1.47 -17.90 0.66
N ALA A 387 -1.33 -16.69 1.20
CA ALA A 387 -0.37 -16.40 2.26
C ALA A 387 -0.90 -16.86 3.63
N ILE A 388 -0.81 -18.17 3.89
CA ILE A 388 -1.63 -18.82 4.93
C ILE A 388 -1.20 -18.51 6.37
N ILE A 389 0.00 -17.97 6.54
CA ILE A 389 0.51 -17.41 7.80
C ILE A 389 0.67 -15.88 7.75
N GLY A 390 0.00 -15.19 6.83
CA GLY A 390 0.00 -13.71 6.80
C GLY A 390 1.35 -13.07 6.45
N GLY A 391 2.22 -13.81 5.77
CA GLY A 391 3.54 -13.35 5.33
C GLY A 391 4.64 -13.52 6.37
N GLN A 392 5.68 -12.68 6.31
CA GLN A 392 6.83 -12.73 7.21
C GLN A 392 6.47 -12.28 8.63
N PRO A 393 7.10 -12.86 9.66
CA PRO A 393 6.85 -12.47 11.04
C PRO A 393 7.14 -10.99 11.27
N HIS A 394 6.30 -10.34 12.05
CA HIS A 394 6.51 -9.02 12.59
C HIS A 394 7.43 -9.09 13.81
N ALA A 395 8.03 -7.97 14.17
CA ALA A 395 8.75 -7.81 15.42
C ALA A 395 8.44 -6.44 16.03
N PRO A 396 8.13 -6.39 17.34
CA PRO A 396 7.91 -5.13 18.01
C PRO A 396 9.24 -4.41 18.24
N VAL A 397 9.27 -3.09 18.02
CA VAL A 397 10.47 -2.26 18.19
C VAL A 397 10.76 -1.88 19.65
N GLN A 398 9.81 -2.18 20.55
CA GLN A 398 9.84 -1.98 21.99
C GLN A 398 9.02 -3.09 22.67
N ASP A 399 9.15 -3.25 23.98
CA ASP A 399 8.27 -4.13 24.73
C ASP A 399 6.82 -3.61 24.67
N ASP A 400 5.86 -4.52 24.63
CA ASP A 400 4.43 -4.19 24.66
C ASP A 400 3.66 -5.15 25.56
N TYR A 401 2.49 -4.73 26.03
CA TYR A 401 1.58 -5.55 26.83
C TYR A 401 0.23 -5.72 26.12
N TYR A 402 -0.20 -6.97 26.02
CA TYR A 402 -1.50 -7.34 25.44
C TYR A 402 -2.28 -8.20 26.43
N LYS A 403 -3.43 -7.70 26.91
CA LYS A 403 -4.29 -8.39 27.90
C LYS A 403 -3.50 -8.94 29.10
N GLY A 404 -2.52 -8.17 29.58
CA GLY A 404 -1.65 -8.53 30.72
C GLY A 404 -0.43 -9.38 30.36
N TRP A 405 -0.32 -9.90 29.13
CA TRP A 405 0.87 -10.62 28.67
C TRP A 405 1.93 -9.67 28.12
N LEU A 406 3.18 -9.91 28.49
CA LEU A 406 4.35 -9.24 27.93
C LEU A 406 4.69 -9.83 26.55
N ILE A 407 4.88 -8.97 25.57
CA ILE A 407 5.49 -9.29 24.27
C ILE A 407 6.79 -8.49 24.18
N PRO A 408 7.95 -9.11 24.45
CA PRO A 408 9.23 -8.40 24.43
C PRO A 408 9.58 -7.86 23.05
N LYS A 409 10.35 -6.77 23.03
CA LYS A 409 11.03 -6.24 21.85
C LYS A 409 11.74 -7.35 21.07
N LEU A 410 11.67 -7.28 19.73
CA LEU A 410 12.27 -8.25 18.79
C LEU A 410 11.68 -9.68 18.82
N THR A 411 10.67 -9.96 19.65
CA THR A 411 9.94 -11.24 19.61
C THR A 411 9.35 -11.46 18.23
N TRP A 412 9.40 -12.69 17.72
CA TRP A 412 8.77 -13.04 16.45
C TRP A 412 7.25 -13.04 16.65
N VAL A 413 6.52 -12.31 15.82
CA VAL A 413 5.06 -12.21 15.91
C VAL A 413 4.46 -12.60 14.57
N GLN A 414 3.88 -13.78 14.51
CA GLN A 414 3.37 -14.40 13.29
C GLN A 414 1.84 -14.37 13.28
N GLY A 415 1.24 -13.93 12.17
CA GLY A 415 -0.20 -14.09 11.95
C GLY A 415 -0.53 -15.52 11.53
N ASN A 416 -1.62 -16.09 12.03
CA ASN A 416 -2.14 -17.36 11.52
C ASN A 416 -3.41 -17.09 10.70
N VAL A 417 -3.24 -16.79 9.42
CA VAL A 417 -4.38 -16.48 8.54
C VAL A 417 -5.30 -17.69 8.37
N TRP A 418 -4.75 -18.93 8.38
CA TRP A 418 -5.56 -20.15 8.47
C TRP A 418 -6.53 -20.09 9.65
N ALA A 419 -6.02 -19.94 10.88
CA ALA A 419 -6.87 -19.91 12.07
C ALA A 419 -7.85 -18.74 12.07
N ILE A 420 -7.41 -17.55 11.60
CA ILE A 420 -8.25 -16.35 11.50
C ILE A 420 -9.42 -16.57 10.53
N HIS A 421 -9.15 -17.16 9.36
CA HIS A 421 -10.18 -17.42 8.34
C HIS A 421 -11.00 -18.68 8.60
N HIS A 422 -10.54 -19.58 9.49
CA HIS A 422 -11.28 -20.76 9.93
C HIS A 422 -11.96 -20.59 11.29
N ASN A 423 -11.94 -19.39 11.86
CA ASN A 423 -12.63 -19.14 13.13
C ASN A 423 -14.14 -19.08 12.90
N GLU A 424 -14.86 -20.09 13.40
CA GLU A 424 -16.33 -20.20 13.27
C GLU A 424 -17.10 -19.03 13.87
N ARG A 425 -16.49 -18.26 14.79
CA ARG A 425 -17.10 -17.05 15.36
C ARG A 425 -17.34 -15.97 14.29
N GLU A 426 -16.39 -15.80 13.39
CA GLU A 426 -16.49 -14.86 12.26
C GLU A 426 -16.98 -15.55 10.98
N PHE A 427 -16.67 -16.82 10.79
CA PHE A 427 -16.95 -17.55 9.55
C PHE A 427 -17.61 -18.91 9.86
N PRO A 428 -18.95 -18.94 10.11
CA PRO A 428 -19.68 -20.19 10.27
C PRO A 428 -19.48 -21.10 9.07
N GLU A 429 -19.29 -22.41 9.34
CA GLU A 429 -18.91 -23.43 8.34
C GLU A 429 -17.71 -22.95 7.49
N PRO A 430 -16.52 -22.76 8.10
CA PRO A 430 -15.41 -22.04 7.49
C PRO A 430 -14.85 -22.73 6.23
N ASP A 431 -15.00 -24.05 6.15
CA ASP A 431 -14.60 -24.87 5.00
C ASP A 431 -15.61 -24.86 3.86
N ARG A 432 -16.83 -24.34 4.08
CA ARG A 432 -17.82 -24.15 3.04
C ARG A 432 -17.58 -22.80 2.36
N PHE A 433 -17.37 -22.84 1.05
CA PHE A 433 -17.32 -21.63 0.23
C PHE A 433 -18.71 -21.02 0.16
N ASN A 434 -18.92 -19.89 0.83
CA ASN A 434 -20.22 -19.22 0.89
C ASN A 434 -20.05 -17.71 0.69
N PRO A 435 -20.22 -17.18 -0.54
CA PRO A 435 -20.19 -15.75 -0.82
C PRO A 435 -21.18 -14.94 0.01
N SER A 436 -22.38 -15.47 0.28
CA SER A 436 -23.46 -14.73 0.94
C SER A 436 -23.09 -14.24 2.34
N ARG A 437 -22.07 -14.80 2.99
CA ARG A 437 -21.56 -14.31 4.29
C ARG A 437 -21.05 -12.86 4.26
N TYR A 438 -20.81 -12.29 3.08
CA TYR A 438 -20.46 -10.88 2.92
C TYR A 438 -21.65 -9.96 2.63
N MET A 439 -22.86 -10.51 2.52
CA MET A 439 -24.11 -9.79 2.37
C MET A 439 -24.67 -9.51 3.76
N LYS A 440 -24.95 -8.24 4.10
CA LYS A 440 -25.27 -7.82 5.49
C LYS A 440 -26.59 -8.40 6.00
N ASP A 441 -27.48 -8.75 5.09
CA ASP A 441 -28.80 -9.33 5.29
C ASP A 441 -28.78 -10.86 5.39
N ASP A 442 -27.64 -11.51 5.09
CA ASP A 442 -27.52 -12.96 5.16
C ASP A 442 -27.30 -13.45 6.61
N PRO A 443 -27.93 -14.56 7.04
CA PRO A 443 -27.74 -15.13 8.38
C PRO A 443 -26.31 -15.54 8.72
N ALA A 444 -25.46 -15.82 7.73
CA ALA A 444 -24.04 -16.15 7.91
C ALA A 444 -23.14 -14.92 8.10
N TRP A 445 -23.68 -13.71 7.94
CA TRP A 445 -22.92 -12.48 8.14
C TRP A 445 -22.49 -12.31 9.61
N ARG A 446 -21.22 -11.96 9.81
CA ARG A 446 -20.64 -11.68 11.13
C ARG A 446 -19.76 -10.43 11.06
N PRO A 447 -19.61 -9.69 12.16
CA PRO A 447 -18.68 -8.58 12.22
C PRO A 447 -17.23 -9.08 12.08
N PHE A 448 -16.41 -8.34 11.36
CA PHE A 448 -14.99 -8.63 11.19
C PHE A 448 -14.17 -7.34 11.35
N PRO A 449 -12.95 -7.39 11.93
CA PRO A 449 -12.12 -6.20 12.07
C PRO A 449 -11.54 -5.78 10.71
N GLY A 450 -12.19 -4.81 10.07
CA GLY A 450 -11.82 -4.23 8.78
C GLY A 450 -12.90 -4.40 7.72
N GLU A 451 -13.07 -3.40 6.85
CA GLU A 451 -14.18 -3.34 5.87
C GLU A 451 -14.13 -4.45 4.81
N ARG A 452 -12.94 -4.98 4.54
CA ARG A 452 -12.75 -6.09 3.59
C ARG A 452 -13.33 -7.40 4.09
N GLY A 453 -13.46 -7.60 5.40
CA GLY A 453 -13.96 -8.87 5.94
C GLY A 453 -13.00 -10.07 5.80
N TYR A 454 -11.74 -9.84 5.44
CA TYR A 454 -10.67 -10.84 5.40
C TYR A 454 -9.30 -10.17 5.67
N MET A 455 -8.24 -10.98 5.81
CA MET A 455 -6.87 -10.57 6.23
C MET A 455 -5.75 -11.18 5.36
N THR A 456 -6.06 -11.55 4.12
CA THR A 456 -5.17 -12.24 3.17
C THR A 456 -3.91 -11.43 2.83
N PHE A 457 -3.96 -10.10 2.92
CA PHE A 457 -2.88 -9.20 2.50
C PHE A 457 -1.98 -8.71 3.65
N GLY A 458 -2.08 -9.32 4.84
CA GLY A 458 -1.32 -8.90 6.01
C GLY A 458 -1.82 -7.59 6.62
N TRP A 459 -0.96 -6.89 7.37
CA TRP A 459 -1.39 -5.83 8.28
C TRP A 459 -0.46 -4.61 8.33
N GLY A 460 -1.04 -3.47 8.65
CA GLY A 460 -0.38 -2.23 9.06
C GLY A 460 0.68 -1.74 8.08
N ARG A 461 1.81 -1.26 8.60
CA ARG A 461 2.92 -0.74 7.79
C ARG A 461 3.55 -1.77 6.84
N ARG A 462 3.26 -3.06 7.04
CA ARG A 462 3.80 -4.16 6.21
C ARG A 462 2.73 -4.81 5.33
N VAL A 463 1.53 -4.23 5.24
CA VAL A 463 0.46 -4.70 4.34
C VAL A 463 0.98 -4.87 2.91
N CYS A 464 0.46 -5.83 2.16
CA CYS A 464 0.89 -6.13 0.80
C CYS A 464 0.89 -4.86 -0.07
N SER A 465 2.02 -4.57 -0.73
CA SER A 465 2.11 -3.44 -1.67
C SER A 465 1.23 -3.63 -2.91
N GLY A 466 1.08 -4.88 -3.36
CA GLY A 466 0.33 -5.23 -4.57
C GLY A 466 -1.15 -5.53 -4.32
N GLN A 467 -1.69 -5.23 -3.14
CA GLN A 467 -3.06 -5.57 -2.78
C GLN A 467 -4.09 -5.07 -3.79
N ALA A 468 -4.03 -3.79 -4.17
CA ALA A 468 -4.99 -3.22 -5.12
C ALA A 468 -4.88 -3.86 -6.51
N LEU A 469 -3.66 -4.21 -6.94
CA LEU A 469 -3.40 -4.87 -8.22
C LEU A 469 -4.02 -6.28 -8.25
N ALA A 470 -3.83 -7.02 -7.16
CA ALA A 470 -4.35 -8.37 -6.99
C ALA A 470 -5.88 -8.37 -6.85
N GLU A 471 -6.45 -7.49 -6.04
CA GLU A 471 -7.91 -7.38 -5.83
C GLU A 471 -8.63 -7.09 -7.15
N GLN A 472 -8.19 -6.09 -7.92
CA GLN A 472 -8.87 -5.75 -9.19
C GLN A 472 -8.68 -6.82 -10.27
N GLY A 473 -7.46 -7.37 -10.41
CA GLY A 473 -7.16 -8.38 -11.42
C GLY A 473 -7.90 -9.70 -11.15
N THR A 474 -7.97 -10.11 -9.88
CA THR A 474 -8.71 -11.30 -9.45
C THR A 474 -10.20 -11.10 -9.65
N TRP A 475 -10.75 -9.94 -9.25
CA TRP A 475 -12.18 -9.69 -9.41
C TRP A 475 -12.61 -9.83 -10.87
N LEU A 476 -11.93 -9.14 -11.79
CA LEU A 476 -12.29 -9.15 -13.21
C LEU A 476 -12.12 -10.54 -13.83
N THR A 477 -10.99 -11.21 -13.54
CA THR A 477 -10.71 -12.53 -14.11
C THR A 477 -11.70 -13.58 -13.62
N VAL A 478 -12.01 -13.60 -12.31
CA VAL A 478 -13.00 -14.52 -11.73
C VAL A 478 -14.40 -14.23 -12.28
N ALA A 479 -14.82 -12.97 -12.34
CA ALA A 479 -16.12 -12.59 -12.90
C ALA A 479 -16.26 -13.05 -14.35
N ARG A 480 -15.21 -12.90 -15.18
CA ARG A 480 -15.21 -13.36 -16.57
C ARG A 480 -15.24 -14.88 -16.69
N LEU A 481 -14.56 -15.62 -15.80
CA LEU A 481 -14.61 -17.08 -15.79
C LEU A 481 -16.01 -17.59 -15.41
N VAL A 482 -16.62 -17.00 -14.38
CA VAL A 482 -17.99 -17.34 -13.96
C VAL A 482 -19.00 -17.01 -15.06
N TRP A 483 -18.85 -15.85 -15.71
CA TRP A 483 -19.67 -15.44 -16.85
C TRP A 483 -19.51 -16.35 -18.06
N GLY A 484 -18.28 -16.78 -18.35
CA GLY A 484 -17.92 -17.50 -19.58
C GLY A 484 -18.24 -19.00 -19.53
N PHE A 485 -18.07 -19.63 -18.37
CA PHE A 485 -17.90 -21.09 -18.30
C PHE A 485 -18.78 -21.78 -17.26
N LYS A 486 -19.21 -22.99 -17.62
CA LYS A 486 -19.66 -24.04 -16.70
C LYS A 486 -18.43 -24.82 -16.25
N ILE A 487 -18.18 -24.80 -14.95
CA ILE A 487 -17.06 -25.50 -14.31
C ILE A 487 -17.65 -26.71 -13.58
N GLU A 488 -17.41 -27.88 -14.17
CA GLU A 488 -18.07 -29.14 -13.80
C GLU A 488 -17.02 -30.19 -13.39
N PRO A 489 -17.42 -31.23 -12.64
CA PRO A 489 -16.56 -32.38 -12.40
C PRO A 489 -16.08 -33.01 -13.72
N ALA A 490 -14.78 -33.26 -13.84
CA ALA A 490 -14.27 -34.14 -14.89
C ALA A 490 -14.79 -35.57 -14.67
N VAL A 491 -14.88 -36.37 -15.74
CA VAL A 491 -15.31 -37.78 -15.66
C VAL A 491 -14.15 -38.74 -15.90
N ASP A 492 -14.17 -39.89 -15.23
CA ASP A 492 -13.21 -40.98 -15.45
C ASP A 492 -13.54 -41.75 -16.75
N LYS A 493 -12.71 -42.76 -17.09
CA LYS A 493 -12.94 -43.63 -18.27
C LYS A 493 -14.27 -44.39 -18.24
N LYS A 494 -14.95 -44.44 -17.08
CA LYS A 494 -16.25 -45.10 -16.86
C LYS A 494 -17.41 -44.08 -16.76
N GLY A 495 -17.16 -42.80 -17.07
CA GLY A 495 -18.17 -41.74 -17.01
C GLY A 495 -18.52 -41.26 -15.59
N ARG A 496 -17.76 -41.65 -14.57
CA ARG A 496 -18.03 -41.26 -13.18
C ARG A 496 -17.31 -39.95 -12.83
N PRO A 497 -17.95 -39.03 -12.09
CA PRO A 497 -17.29 -37.80 -11.63
C PRO A 497 -16.02 -38.11 -10.83
N VAL A 498 -14.91 -37.46 -11.20
CA VAL A 498 -13.66 -37.50 -10.45
C VAL A 498 -13.80 -36.58 -9.23
N PRO A 499 -13.72 -37.09 -7.99
CA PRO A 499 -13.80 -36.26 -6.79
C PRO A 499 -12.61 -35.29 -6.71
N VAL A 500 -12.79 -34.18 -5.99
CA VAL A 500 -11.67 -33.32 -5.58
C VAL A 500 -11.67 -33.21 -4.07
N ASP A 501 -10.48 -33.04 -3.51
CA ASP A 501 -10.27 -32.80 -2.10
C ASP A 501 -10.01 -31.30 -1.89
N ILE A 502 -10.86 -30.66 -1.08
CA ILE A 502 -10.76 -29.23 -0.76
C ILE A 502 -9.62 -28.89 0.23
N PHE A 503 -8.92 -29.92 0.72
CA PHE A 503 -7.74 -29.81 1.59
C PHE A 503 -6.44 -30.20 0.90
N ASP A 504 -6.51 -30.72 -0.34
CA ASP A 504 -5.33 -31.13 -1.10
C ASP A 504 -4.60 -29.93 -1.69
N TYR A 505 -3.70 -29.41 -0.87
CA TYR A 505 -2.95 -28.19 -1.06
C TYR A 505 -1.48 -28.43 -0.71
N THR A 506 -0.60 -27.70 -1.40
CA THR A 506 0.83 -27.72 -1.16
C THR A 506 1.19 -27.41 0.30
N ASN A 507 2.34 -27.91 0.75
CA ASN A 507 2.95 -27.48 2.00
C ASN A 507 3.82 -26.25 1.69
N GLY A 508 3.76 -25.20 2.51
CA GLY A 508 4.48 -23.96 2.26
C GLY A 508 3.73 -22.72 2.74
N LEU A 509 4.42 -21.57 2.82
CA LEU A 509 3.77 -20.30 3.19
C LEU A 509 2.71 -19.88 2.17
N ASN A 510 3.02 -20.04 0.89
CA ASN A 510 2.09 -19.81 -0.21
C ASN A 510 1.41 -21.14 -0.54
N MET A 511 0.19 -21.29 -0.05
CA MET A 511 -0.59 -22.50 -0.23
C MET A 511 -1.33 -22.45 -1.57
N ARG A 512 -1.23 -23.53 -2.34
CA ARG A 512 -1.81 -23.69 -3.67
C ARG A 512 -2.49 -25.06 -3.79
N PRO A 513 -3.65 -25.20 -4.47
CA PRO A 513 -4.23 -26.50 -4.73
C PRO A 513 -3.27 -27.41 -5.50
N GLN A 514 -3.20 -28.69 -5.12
CA GLN A 514 -2.53 -29.67 -5.97
C GLN A 514 -3.30 -29.82 -7.30
N PRO A 515 -2.65 -30.25 -8.39
CA PRO A 515 -3.32 -30.42 -9.68
C PRO A 515 -4.55 -31.33 -9.58
N PHE A 516 -5.72 -30.81 -9.99
CA PHE A 516 -6.97 -31.55 -10.02
C PHE A 516 -7.64 -31.45 -11.40
N LYS A 517 -8.45 -32.47 -11.74
CA LYS A 517 -9.18 -32.53 -13.00
C LYS A 517 -10.50 -31.81 -12.91
N VAL A 518 -10.81 -31.02 -13.94
CA VAL A 518 -12.04 -30.23 -14.05
C VAL A 518 -12.50 -30.19 -15.51
N SER A 519 -13.80 -30.12 -15.74
CA SER A 519 -14.37 -29.88 -17.07
C SER A 519 -14.80 -28.42 -17.16
N ILE A 520 -14.29 -27.70 -18.16
CA ILE A 520 -14.59 -26.28 -18.36
C ILE A 520 -15.20 -26.15 -19.76
N LYS A 521 -16.45 -25.69 -19.82
CA LYS A 521 -17.22 -25.56 -21.07
C LYS A 521 -17.90 -24.20 -21.15
N PRO A 522 -18.05 -23.60 -22.34
CA PRO A 522 -18.80 -22.35 -22.47
C PRO A 522 -20.24 -22.50 -21.94
N ARG A 523 -20.77 -21.44 -21.31
CA ARG A 523 -22.17 -21.44 -20.83
C ARG A 523 -23.18 -21.47 -21.98
N SER A 524 -22.87 -20.83 -23.10
CA SER A 524 -23.67 -20.81 -24.32
C SER A 524 -22.80 -20.56 -25.56
N GLU A 525 -23.33 -20.84 -26.75
CA GLU A 525 -22.63 -20.54 -28.01
C GLU A 525 -22.45 -19.03 -28.22
N GLN A 526 -23.42 -18.21 -27.81
CA GLN A 526 -23.30 -16.74 -27.91
C GLN A 526 -22.15 -16.20 -27.04
N ILE A 527 -22.01 -16.73 -25.82
CA ILE A 527 -20.89 -16.40 -24.92
C ILE A 527 -19.57 -16.87 -25.52
N ARG A 528 -19.53 -18.08 -26.09
CA ARG A 528 -18.34 -18.59 -26.80
C ARG A 528 -17.90 -17.64 -27.91
N GLN A 529 -18.83 -17.18 -28.75
CA GLN A 529 -18.56 -16.23 -29.83
C GLN A 529 -18.06 -14.87 -29.31
N ALA A 530 -18.61 -14.40 -28.19
CA ALA A 530 -18.14 -13.18 -27.54
C ALA A 530 -16.71 -13.33 -27.00
N ILE A 531 -16.38 -14.47 -26.38
CA ILE A 531 -15.02 -14.76 -25.89
C ILE A 531 -14.02 -14.81 -27.06
N VAL A 532 -14.34 -15.48 -28.17
CA VAL A 532 -13.46 -15.54 -29.34
C VAL A 532 -13.17 -14.13 -29.87
N ARG A 533 -14.23 -13.34 -30.14
CA ARG A 533 -14.10 -11.98 -30.66
C ARG A 533 -13.28 -11.07 -29.74
N GLU A 534 -13.58 -11.09 -28.44
CA GLU A 534 -12.88 -10.25 -27.47
C GLU A 534 -11.45 -10.73 -27.20
N GLY A 535 -11.19 -12.03 -27.32
CA GLY A 535 -9.85 -12.63 -27.20
C GLY A 535 -8.93 -12.20 -28.34
N GLU A 536 -9.42 -12.26 -29.59
CA GLU A 536 -8.70 -11.79 -30.77
C GLU A 536 -8.39 -10.28 -30.68
N GLU A 537 -9.37 -9.47 -30.25
CA GLU A 537 -9.17 -8.04 -29.99
C GLU A 537 -8.12 -7.80 -28.89
N ALA A 538 -8.20 -8.53 -27.78
CA ALA A 538 -7.25 -8.42 -26.68
C ALA A 538 -5.82 -8.77 -27.12
N LEU A 539 -5.64 -9.82 -27.92
CA LEU A 539 -4.34 -10.19 -28.48
C LEU A 539 -3.79 -9.09 -29.39
N ALA A 540 -4.62 -8.45 -30.21
CA ALA A 540 -4.22 -7.32 -31.04
C ALA A 540 -3.79 -6.10 -30.19
N ASN A 541 -4.56 -5.76 -29.15
CA ASN A 541 -4.22 -4.66 -28.23
C ASN A 541 -2.92 -4.93 -27.48
N LEU A 542 -2.70 -6.18 -27.07
CA LEU A 542 -1.52 -6.63 -26.34
C LEU A 542 -0.27 -6.77 -27.21
N ALA A 543 -0.41 -6.76 -28.54
CA ALA A 543 0.70 -6.89 -29.48
C ALA A 543 1.75 -5.78 -29.31
N GLN A 544 1.36 -4.59 -28.83
CA GLN A 544 2.29 -3.50 -28.55
C GLN A 544 3.34 -3.84 -27.47
N TRP A 545 3.07 -4.84 -26.63
CA TRP A 545 3.97 -5.31 -25.56
C TRP A 545 4.77 -6.55 -25.98
N MET A 546 4.58 -7.03 -27.22
CA MET A 546 5.31 -8.16 -27.78
C MET A 546 6.68 -7.66 -28.28
N GLN A 547 7.71 -7.86 -27.46
CA GLN A 547 9.09 -7.70 -27.92
C GLN A 547 9.56 -8.99 -28.58
N HIS A 548 10.12 -8.91 -29.79
CA HIS A 548 10.86 -10.03 -30.37
C HIS A 548 11.94 -10.47 -29.37
N THR A 549 11.84 -11.70 -28.88
CA THR A 549 12.87 -12.36 -28.08
C THR A 549 14.15 -12.40 -28.92
N LEU A 550 15.06 -11.44 -28.74
CA LEU A 550 16.38 -11.53 -29.32
C LEU A 550 17.18 -12.51 -28.47
N ASN A 551 17.29 -13.73 -29.01
CA ASN A 551 18.15 -14.80 -28.54
C ASN A 551 19.48 -14.30 -27.95
N SER A 552 19.76 -14.76 -26.71
CA SER A 552 21.07 -15.19 -26.25
C SER A 552 22.27 -14.26 -26.53
N ARG A 553 22.34 -13.09 -25.89
CA ARG A 553 23.61 -12.37 -25.73
C ARG A 553 23.80 -11.82 -24.31
N LEU A 554 23.95 -12.73 -23.35
CA LEU A 554 24.50 -12.42 -22.02
C LEU A 554 26.05 -12.28 -22.02
N HIS A 555 26.68 -12.04 -23.18
CA HIS A 555 28.13 -11.89 -23.28
C HIS A 555 28.52 -10.68 -24.15
N SER A 556 29.38 -9.84 -23.55
CA SER A 556 30.18 -8.73 -24.10
C SER A 556 29.58 -7.31 -24.11
N ILE A 557 30.14 -6.45 -23.23
CA ILE A 557 30.03 -4.98 -23.24
C ILE A 557 31.36 -4.43 -23.79
N PRO A 558 31.35 -3.38 -24.64
CA PRO A 558 32.23 -2.25 -24.35
C PRO A 558 31.62 -0.85 -24.56
N SER A 559 32.15 0.07 -23.75
CA SER A 559 31.87 1.50 -23.53
C SER A 559 32.30 2.49 -24.64
N ARG A 560 31.61 3.65 -24.80
CA ARG A 560 32.14 5.06 -24.74
C ARG A 560 31.12 6.17 -25.17
N PRO A 561 31.37 7.48 -24.87
CA PRO A 561 30.35 8.50 -24.56
C PRO A 561 30.13 9.63 -25.61
N TYR A 562 29.06 10.42 -25.39
CA TYR A 562 28.57 11.59 -26.14
C TYR A 562 29.21 12.93 -25.73
N ASN A 563 29.25 13.90 -26.66
CA ASN A 563 29.51 15.34 -26.44
C ASN A 563 28.71 16.19 -27.45
N ALA A 564 28.03 17.27 -27.00
CA ALA A 564 28.17 18.67 -27.50
C ALA A 564 26.94 19.57 -27.15
N VAL A 565 27.25 20.86 -26.93
CA VAL A 565 26.47 21.98 -26.35
C VAL A 565 26.01 22.99 -27.44
N PRO A 566 24.97 23.84 -27.25
CA PRO A 566 24.51 24.84 -28.24
C PRO A 566 24.88 26.31 -27.89
N PRO A 567 24.79 27.25 -28.86
CA PRO A 567 24.39 28.65 -28.58
C PRO A 567 23.63 29.35 -29.75
N PRO A 568 23.34 30.69 -29.78
CA PRO A 568 22.77 31.61 -28.76
C PRO A 568 21.63 32.55 -29.31
N CYS A 569 21.04 33.39 -28.43
CA CYS A 569 20.19 34.58 -28.73
C CYS A 569 21.08 35.86 -28.88
N PRO A 570 20.64 37.08 -29.35
CA PRO A 570 19.82 38.01 -28.50
C PRO A 570 19.12 39.29 -29.13
N GLN A 571 18.42 40.08 -28.27
CA GLN A 571 18.12 41.57 -28.24
C GLN A 571 17.12 42.24 -29.24
N ARG A 572 16.39 43.38 -29.01
CA ARG A 572 16.01 44.31 -27.88
C ARG A 572 15.04 45.44 -28.42
N TYR A 573 14.09 45.94 -27.58
CA TYR A 573 13.43 47.31 -27.44
C TYR A 573 12.83 48.10 -28.66
N GLN A 574 11.76 48.94 -28.62
CA GLN A 574 11.32 50.07 -27.74
C GLN A 574 9.78 50.42 -27.82
N ARG A 575 9.33 51.40 -26.99
CA ARG A 575 7.97 51.83 -26.49
C ARG A 575 7.29 53.00 -27.29
N PRO A 576 6.34 53.85 -26.76
CA PRO A 576 4.94 53.68 -26.25
C PRO A 576 3.90 54.72 -26.83
N ARG A 577 2.60 54.63 -26.46
CA ARG A 577 1.62 55.77 -26.43
C ARG A 577 0.71 55.73 -25.17
N CYS A 578 0.26 56.91 -24.75
CA CYS A 578 -0.34 57.27 -23.45
C CYS A 578 -1.86 57.67 -23.59
N PRO A 579 -2.59 58.12 -22.55
CA PRO A 579 -3.54 57.32 -21.77
C PRO A 579 -5.01 57.80 -21.83
N ARG A 580 -5.94 57.02 -21.24
CA ARG A 580 -7.32 57.41 -20.88
C ARG A 580 -7.61 57.03 -19.40
N PRO A 581 -8.59 57.69 -18.74
CA PRO A 581 -8.62 57.87 -17.28
C PRO A 581 -9.05 56.62 -16.51
N ARG A 582 -8.51 56.51 -15.29
CA ARG A 582 -8.43 55.30 -14.44
C ARG A 582 -9.72 54.99 -13.66
N PRO A 583 -10.20 53.73 -13.67
CA PRO A 583 -10.67 53.04 -12.48
C PRO A 583 -9.45 52.52 -11.68
N HIS A 584 -9.55 52.45 -10.35
CA HIS A 584 -8.46 51.94 -9.50
C HIS A 584 -7.95 50.56 -9.99
N PRO A 585 -6.62 50.35 -10.06
CA PRO A 585 -6.07 49.18 -10.75
C PRO A 585 -6.29 47.90 -9.93
N ARG A 586 -7.04 46.96 -10.51
CA ARG A 586 -7.02 45.54 -10.11
C ARG A 586 -5.58 45.02 -10.25
N ALA A 587 -5.20 44.02 -9.45
CA ALA A 587 -3.82 43.55 -9.43
C ALA A 587 -3.44 42.85 -10.76
N ASP A 588 -2.38 43.32 -11.40
CA ASP A 588 -1.78 42.62 -12.54
C ASP A 588 -1.02 41.39 -12.01
N ILE A 589 -1.38 40.20 -12.48
CA ILE A 589 -0.62 38.98 -12.21
C ILE A 589 0.71 39.08 -12.94
N LYS A 590 1.81 39.07 -12.17
CA LYS A 590 3.18 39.30 -12.69
C LYS A 590 3.91 38.01 -13.02
N CYS A 591 3.54 36.92 -12.37
CA CYS A 591 4.21 35.63 -12.52
C CYS A 591 3.41 34.67 -13.41
N PRO A 592 4.06 33.70 -14.07
CA PRO A 592 3.36 32.62 -14.76
C PRO A 592 2.45 31.85 -13.80
N ILE A 593 1.20 31.64 -14.19
CA ILE A 593 0.24 30.84 -13.41
C ILE A 593 0.51 29.36 -13.69
N VAL A 594 0.70 28.59 -12.61
CA VAL A 594 0.85 27.12 -12.64
C VAL A 594 -0.54 26.48 -12.61
N PHE A 595 -1.37 26.90 -11.64
CA PHE A 595 -2.76 26.47 -11.51
C PHE A 595 -3.66 27.68 -11.37
N ASP A 596 -4.65 27.81 -12.24
CA ASP A 596 -5.67 28.85 -12.13
C ASP A 596 -6.93 28.25 -11.53
N GLY A 597 -7.29 28.67 -10.31
CA GLY A 597 -8.48 28.22 -9.60
C GLY A 597 -9.64 29.21 -9.66
N ARG A 598 -9.46 30.35 -10.33
CA ARG A 598 -10.51 31.36 -10.45
C ARG A 598 -11.61 30.82 -11.34
N VAL A 599 -12.86 30.99 -10.92
CA VAL A 599 -14.00 30.41 -11.61
C VAL A 599 -14.47 31.35 -12.72
N PRO A 600 -14.56 30.89 -13.98
CA PRO A 600 -15.13 31.69 -15.07
C PRO A 600 -16.58 32.07 -14.75
N THR A 601 -16.97 33.30 -15.05
CA THR A 601 -18.31 33.83 -14.75
C THR A 601 -19.41 33.01 -15.43
N ALA A 602 -19.13 32.43 -16.61
CA ALA A 602 -20.06 31.56 -17.32
C ALA A 602 -20.41 30.27 -16.53
N TRP A 603 -19.53 29.81 -15.66
CA TRP A 603 -19.74 28.58 -14.88
C TRP A 603 -20.70 28.81 -13.72
N ALA A 604 -20.83 30.05 -13.24
CA ALA A 604 -21.77 30.42 -12.19
C ALA A 604 -23.23 30.15 -12.60
N ALA A 605 -23.52 30.32 -13.90
CA ALA A 605 -24.84 30.03 -14.46
C ALA A 605 -25.11 28.54 -14.66
N ASN A 606 -24.06 27.71 -14.65
CA ASN A 606 -24.18 26.26 -14.79
C ASN A 606 -23.24 25.49 -13.82
N PRO A 607 -23.58 25.42 -12.53
CA PRO A 607 -22.73 24.79 -11.51
C PRO A 607 -22.44 23.30 -11.74
N THR A 608 -23.19 22.60 -12.59
CA THR A 608 -22.94 21.18 -12.89
C THR A 608 -21.63 20.96 -13.62
N GLN A 609 -21.01 22.02 -14.15
CA GLN A 609 -19.66 21.97 -14.71
C GLN A 609 -18.60 21.52 -13.71
N PHE A 610 -18.88 21.59 -12.39
CA PHE A 610 -17.96 21.10 -11.38
C PHE A 610 -18.08 19.59 -11.10
N ASP A 611 -19.12 18.92 -11.59
CA ASP A 611 -19.50 17.57 -11.15
C ASP A 611 -18.84 16.43 -11.93
N THR A 612 -18.20 16.71 -13.07
CA THR A 612 -17.61 15.65 -13.93
C THR A 612 -16.27 16.06 -14.52
N TYR A 613 -15.37 15.10 -14.78
CA TYR A 613 -14.09 15.39 -15.45
C TYR A 613 -14.24 15.86 -16.89
N ALA A 614 -15.37 15.55 -17.54
CA ALA A 614 -15.65 15.98 -18.91
C ALA A 614 -15.88 17.50 -19.02
N THR A 615 -16.31 18.14 -17.93
CA THR A 615 -16.65 19.56 -17.90
C THR A 615 -15.78 20.37 -16.94
N ASN A 616 -15.36 19.77 -15.82
CA ASN A 616 -14.52 20.41 -14.82
C ASN A 616 -13.05 20.37 -15.23
N THR A 617 -12.48 21.53 -15.56
CA THR A 617 -11.08 21.73 -15.96
C THR A 617 -10.24 22.40 -14.88
N ILE A 618 -10.87 22.80 -13.77
CA ILE A 618 -10.27 23.66 -12.73
C ILE A 618 -9.98 22.83 -11.48
N TYR A 619 -11.00 22.10 -11.00
CA TYR A 619 -10.92 21.33 -9.77
C TYR A 619 -11.25 19.86 -10.01
N ASN A 620 -10.87 19.00 -9.07
CA ASN A 620 -11.22 17.60 -9.12
C ASN A 620 -12.72 17.40 -8.75
N PRO A 621 -13.53 16.76 -9.61
CA PRO A 621 -14.95 16.55 -9.39
C PRO A 621 -15.29 15.52 -8.32
N ASP A 622 -14.36 14.66 -7.87
CA ASP A 622 -14.63 13.57 -6.92
C ASP A 622 -14.07 13.83 -5.52
N TYR A 623 -12.99 14.59 -5.43
CA TYR A 623 -12.20 14.63 -4.20
C TYR A 623 -12.87 15.44 -3.09
N VAL A 624 -12.68 14.95 -1.87
CA VAL A 624 -12.75 15.73 -0.62
C VAL A 624 -14.11 16.39 -0.33
N LYS A 625 -15.24 15.71 -0.61
CA LYS A 625 -16.59 16.15 -0.20
C LYS A 625 -17.45 14.98 0.30
N GLY A 626 -18.67 15.26 0.78
CA GLY A 626 -19.60 14.21 1.20
C GLY A 626 -19.83 13.15 0.12
N ASN A 627 -19.93 11.86 0.51
CA ASN A 627 -19.92 10.72 -0.43
C ASN A 627 -20.95 10.83 -1.56
N ASP A 628 -22.15 11.34 -1.25
CA ASP A 628 -23.26 11.45 -2.20
C ASP A 628 -23.54 12.90 -2.64
N LEU A 629 -22.66 13.84 -2.29
CA LEU A 629 -22.83 15.25 -2.63
C LEU A 629 -22.16 15.57 -3.96
N LYS A 630 -22.87 16.29 -4.82
CA LYS A 630 -22.30 16.93 -6.02
C LYS A 630 -21.76 18.31 -5.68
N TRP A 631 -20.75 18.76 -6.44
CA TRP A 631 -20.22 20.11 -6.26
C TRP A 631 -21.28 21.17 -6.56
N SER A 632 -22.11 20.95 -7.57
CA SER A 632 -23.24 21.85 -7.89
C SER A 632 -24.24 22.04 -6.74
N GLU A 633 -24.33 21.10 -5.80
CA GLU A 633 -25.22 21.21 -4.63
C GLU A 633 -24.63 22.09 -3.52
N ILE A 634 -23.29 22.06 -3.36
CA ILE A 634 -22.58 22.67 -2.24
C ILE A 634 -21.71 23.88 -2.61
N LEU A 635 -21.53 24.16 -3.89
CA LEU A 635 -20.96 25.42 -4.37
C LEU A 635 -22.08 26.44 -4.58
N LYS A 636 -21.89 27.64 -4.05
CA LYS A 636 -22.76 28.80 -4.29
C LYS A 636 -21.96 29.91 -4.95
N PHE A 637 -22.65 30.79 -5.67
CA PHE A 637 -22.05 31.93 -6.36
C PHE A 637 -22.67 33.21 -5.82
N PRO A 638 -22.18 33.71 -4.66
CA PRO A 638 -22.79 34.85 -4.00
C PRO A 638 -22.52 36.14 -4.79
N ASN A 639 -23.52 37.03 -4.81
CA ASN A 639 -23.38 38.34 -5.44
C ASN A 639 -22.60 39.30 -4.53
N VAL A 640 -21.28 39.10 -4.46
CA VAL A 640 -20.34 39.95 -3.72
C VAL A 640 -19.40 40.65 -4.69
N THR A 641 -18.77 41.74 -4.23
CA THR A 641 -17.69 42.36 -5.00
C THR A 641 -16.60 41.34 -5.29
N LYS A 642 -16.02 41.39 -6.50
CA LYS A 642 -14.90 40.53 -6.87
C LYS A 642 -13.69 40.78 -5.97
N SER A 643 -12.87 39.76 -5.71
CA SER A 643 -11.65 39.95 -4.92
C SER A 643 -10.59 40.72 -5.72
N ARG A 644 -9.50 41.13 -5.06
CA ARG A 644 -8.39 41.88 -5.67
C ARG A 644 -7.80 41.19 -6.90
N PHE A 645 -7.78 39.86 -6.92
CA PHE A 645 -7.13 39.06 -7.97
C PHE A 645 -8.10 38.40 -8.97
N ASP A 646 -9.40 38.66 -8.83
CA ASP A 646 -10.40 38.25 -9.81
C ASP A 646 -10.45 39.24 -10.98
N THR A 647 -10.40 38.72 -12.22
CA THR A 647 -10.54 39.55 -13.41
C THR A 647 -12.01 39.84 -13.71
N ALA A 648 -12.28 40.63 -14.76
CA ALA A 648 -13.64 40.88 -15.22
C ALA A 648 -14.40 39.60 -15.58
N ASP A 649 -13.70 38.54 -15.98
CA ASP A 649 -14.31 37.29 -16.44
C ASP A 649 -14.40 36.22 -15.36
N HIS A 650 -13.90 36.47 -14.14
CA HIS A 650 -13.97 35.52 -13.03
C HIS A 650 -15.00 35.93 -11.96
N THR A 651 -15.60 34.96 -11.28
CA THR A 651 -16.53 35.19 -10.17
C THR A 651 -16.04 34.55 -8.88
N PRO A 652 -16.32 35.14 -7.72
CA PRO A 652 -16.20 34.47 -6.43
C PRO A 652 -17.10 33.23 -6.33
N LEU A 653 -16.65 32.25 -5.56
CA LEU A 653 -17.41 31.05 -5.22
C LEU A 653 -17.48 30.90 -3.70
N GLU A 654 -18.53 30.26 -3.20
CA GLU A 654 -18.66 29.88 -1.82
C GLU A 654 -18.71 28.36 -1.71
N VAL A 655 -17.85 27.79 -0.87
CA VAL A 655 -17.89 26.38 -0.51
C VAL A 655 -18.76 26.25 0.73
N THR A 656 -19.78 25.39 0.70
CA THR A 656 -20.69 25.17 1.83
C THR A 656 -20.58 23.75 2.37
N ILE A 657 -20.84 23.59 3.67
CA ILE A 657 -20.96 22.30 4.35
C ILE A 657 -22.32 22.19 5.04
N SER A 658 -22.82 20.96 5.11
CA SER A 658 -24.05 20.60 5.80
C SER A 658 -23.88 19.28 6.56
N ASP A 659 -24.95 18.79 7.20
CA ASP A 659 -24.95 17.49 7.87
C ASP A 659 -24.55 16.33 6.94
N LYS A 660 -24.78 16.48 5.63
CA LYS A 660 -24.41 15.49 4.60
C LYS A 660 -22.94 15.52 4.20
N SER A 661 -22.16 16.52 4.61
CA SER A 661 -20.76 16.72 4.19
C SER A 661 -19.79 15.75 4.88
N ILE A 662 -20.16 14.48 5.04
CA ILE A 662 -19.34 13.43 5.65
C ILE A 662 -18.47 12.80 4.57
N PHE A 663 -17.16 13.05 4.65
CA PHE A 663 -16.20 12.48 3.72
C PHE A 663 -15.86 11.04 4.11
N GLN A 664 -16.12 10.09 3.21
CA GLN A 664 -15.92 8.66 3.42
C GLN A 664 -16.62 8.18 4.70
N GLN A 665 -15.87 7.58 5.64
CA GLN A 665 -16.38 7.11 6.93
C GLN A 665 -16.02 8.05 8.08
N GLN A 666 -15.47 9.24 7.80
CA GLN A 666 -14.98 10.19 8.80
C GLN A 666 -16.14 11.00 9.41
N LYS A 667 -16.97 10.34 10.22
CA LYS A 667 -18.21 10.91 10.79
C LYS A 667 -17.99 12.12 11.68
N GLY A 668 -16.79 12.26 12.26
CA GLY A 668 -16.42 13.43 13.08
C GLY A 668 -16.30 14.70 12.24
N PHE A 669 -15.87 14.60 10.99
CA PHE A 669 -15.64 15.76 10.13
C PHE A 669 -16.86 16.16 9.30
N ARG A 670 -16.91 17.45 8.94
CA ARG A 670 -17.66 17.93 7.78
C ARG A 670 -16.69 18.57 6.81
N ARG A 671 -16.55 17.99 5.62
CA ARG A 671 -15.45 18.28 4.69
C ARG A 671 -15.99 18.54 3.28
N ALA A 672 -15.53 19.62 2.68
CA ALA A 672 -15.70 20.00 1.28
C ALA A 672 -14.45 20.79 0.86
N GLY A 673 -13.52 20.18 0.13
CA GLY A 673 -12.26 20.79 -0.30
C GLY A 673 -12.08 20.69 -1.81
N LEU A 674 -11.90 21.83 -2.46
CA LEU A 674 -11.56 21.94 -3.88
C LEU A 674 -10.07 21.70 -4.04
N GLN A 675 -9.72 20.62 -4.73
CA GLN A 675 -8.36 20.33 -5.14
C GLN A 675 -8.16 20.73 -6.59
N PHE A 676 -7.11 21.46 -6.94
CA PHE A 676 -6.81 21.78 -8.34
C PHE A 676 -6.70 20.49 -9.17
N LEU A 677 -7.30 20.48 -10.36
CA LEU A 677 -7.40 19.28 -11.19
C LEU A 677 -6.03 18.72 -11.60
N LYS A 678 -5.08 19.61 -11.91
CA LYS A 678 -3.72 19.26 -12.37
C LYS A 678 -2.68 19.19 -11.26
N ASP A 679 -3.09 19.38 -10.01
CA ASP A 679 -2.19 19.30 -8.87
C ASP A 679 -2.06 17.86 -8.41
N THR A 680 -0.97 17.21 -8.82
CA THR A 680 -0.58 15.86 -8.40
C THR A 680 0.39 15.94 -7.23
N SER A 681 0.48 14.88 -6.41
CA SER A 681 1.26 14.91 -5.16
C SER A 681 2.77 15.14 -5.33
N ASP A 682 3.32 14.98 -6.53
CA ASP A 682 4.69 15.28 -6.93
C ASP A 682 4.75 16.24 -8.14
N GLY A 683 3.63 16.91 -8.41
CA GLY A 683 3.44 17.79 -9.55
C GLY A 683 4.11 19.14 -9.40
N PRO A 684 3.91 20.03 -10.39
CA PRO A 684 4.57 21.34 -10.42
C PRO A 684 4.20 22.24 -9.24
N GLY A 685 3.14 21.93 -8.49
CA GLY A 685 2.74 22.66 -7.28
C GLY A 685 3.75 22.61 -6.12
N THR A 686 4.67 21.64 -6.14
CA THR A 686 5.63 21.38 -5.05
C THR A 686 7.10 21.53 -5.45
N VAL A 687 7.37 22.10 -6.63
CA VAL A 687 8.72 22.22 -7.20
C VAL A 687 9.19 23.67 -7.23
N GLY A 688 10.40 23.91 -6.73
CA GLY A 688 11.04 25.23 -6.77
C GLY A 688 10.42 26.21 -5.78
N VAL A 689 10.00 27.38 -6.26
CA VAL A 689 9.33 28.40 -5.43
C VAL A 689 7.95 28.65 -6.01
N LYS A 690 6.90 28.46 -5.19
CA LYS A 690 5.51 28.61 -5.63
C LYS A 690 4.78 29.53 -4.67
N THR A 691 3.93 30.41 -5.20
CA THR A 691 3.12 31.31 -4.38
C THR A 691 1.65 31.03 -4.59
N LEU A 692 0.98 30.56 -3.54
CA LEU A 692 -0.46 30.35 -3.55
C LEU A 692 -1.17 31.61 -3.13
N HIS A 693 -2.01 32.15 -4.01
CA HIS A 693 -2.89 33.29 -3.76
C HIS A 693 -4.30 32.80 -3.49
N PHE A 694 -4.95 33.41 -2.51
CA PHE A 694 -6.36 33.22 -2.23
C PHE A 694 -6.90 34.39 -1.43
N SER A 695 -8.17 34.73 -1.66
CA SER A 695 -8.89 35.77 -0.94
C SER A 695 -10.11 35.15 -0.27
N VAL A 696 -10.43 35.59 0.94
CA VAL A 696 -11.58 35.11 1.70
C VAL A 696 -12.50 36.26 2.10
N LYS A 697 -13.80 35.99 2.12
CA LYS A 697 -14.83 36.87 2.65
C LYS A 697 -15.86 36.03 3.42
N GLN A 698 -16.37 36.54 4.53
CA GLN A 698 -17.38 35.83 5.32
C GLN A 698 -18.76 36.00 4.69
N ASP A 699 -19.57 34.92 4.66
CA ASP A 699 -20.98 35.00 4.30
C ASP A 699 -21.82 35.24 5.57
N PRO A 700 -22.49 36.40 5.74
CA PRO A 700 -23.38 36.62 6.86
C PRO A 700 -24.60 35.69 6.87
N SER A 701 -24.97 35.10 5.72
CA SER A 701 -26.11 34.16 5.62
C SER A 701 -25.75 32.73 6.02
N ARG A 702 -24.45 32.39 6.10
CA ARG A 702 -23.92 31.06 6.45
C ARG A 702 -22.70 31.15 7.37
N PRO A 703 -22.82 31.79 8.54
CA PRO A 703 -21.67 32.05 9.41
C PRO A 703 -21.05 30.75 9.93
N LEU A 704 -19.72 30.68 9.96
CA LEU A 704 -19.00 29.56 10.58
C LEU A 704 -19.14 29.58 12.11
N ASN A 705 -19.39 28.41 12.72
CA ASN A 705 -19.47 28.29 14.18
C ASN A 705 -18.10 28.18 14.85
N LEU A 706 -17.54 29.32 15.24
CA LEU A 706 -16.17 29.46 15.76
C LEU A 706 -15.89 28.75 17.10
N THR A 707 -16.85 28.05 17.70
CA THR A 707 -16.57 27.10 18.79
C THR A 707 -15.83 25.86 18.29
N HIS A 708 -15.89 25.57 16.98
CA HIS A 708 -15.18 24.49 16.32
C HIS A 708 -13.89 25.00 15.64
N GLU A 709 -13.03 24.05 15.28
CA GLU A 709 -11.84 24.30 14.46
C GLU A 709 -12.18 24.08 12.99
N TYR A 710 -11.85 25.05 12.14
CA TYR A 710 -11.99 24.96 10.69
C TYR A 710 -10.61 24.98 10.05
N LEU A 711 -10.42 24.10 9.08
CA LEU A 711 -9.31 24.14 8.14
C LEU A 711 -9.87 24.58 6.79
N ASN A 712 -9.60 25.84 6.44
CA ASN A 712 -10.18 26.50 5.26
C ASN A 712 -9.28 26.35 4.02
N LEU A 713 -7.97 26.25 4.24
CA LEU A 713 -7.03 25.91 3.17
C LEU A 713 -5.89 25.11 3.77
N TRP A 714 -5.43 24.08 3.07
CA TRP A 714 -4.29 23.29 3.51
C TRP A 714 -3.53 22.70 2.34
N HIS A 715 -2.23 22.48 2.57
CA HIS A 715 -1.40 21.68 1.67
C HIS A 715 -1.19 20.32 2.32
N GLU A 716 -1.91 19.31 1.84
CA GLU A 716 -1.90 17.94 2.36
C GLU A 716 -0.70 17.18 1.80
N LYS A 717 0.10 16.51 2.65
CA LYS A 717 1.25 15.72 2.17
C LYS A 717 0.80 14.57 1.27
N ALA A 718 1.68 14.13 0.37
CA ALA A 718 1.42 13.03 -0.56
C ALA A 718 1.04 11.70 0.13
N ASP A 719 1.49 11.50 1.38
CA ASP A 719 1.20 10.31 2.18
C ASP A 719 0.00 10.47 3.12
N TYR A 720 -0.70 11.61 3.04
CA TYR A 720 -1.86 11.98 3.86
C TYR A 720 -1.59 12.00 5.37
N SER A 721 -0.32 11.98 5.79
CA SER A 721 0.06 11.87 7.20
C SER A 721 -0.05 13.20 7.97
N ALA A 722 0.06 14.32 7.27
CA ALA A 722 0.04 15.66 7.84
C ALA A 722 -0.23 16.74 6.78
N ASN A 723 -0.47 17.97 7.22
CA ASN A 723 -0.55 19.15 6.37
C ASN A 723 0.74 19.96 6.50
N GLN A 724 1.36 20.36 5.39
CA GLN A 724 2.58 21.16 5.40
C GLN A 724 2.31 22.61 5.84
N ILE A 725 1.22 23.18 5.35
CA ILE A 725 0.71 24.50 5.69
C ILE A 725 -0.80 24.41 5.90
N GLN A 726 -1.30 25.13 6.89
CA GLN A 726 -2.70 25.09 7.33
C GLN A 726 -3.21 26.51 7.56
N PHE A 727 -4.30 26.88 6.90
CA PHE A 727 -5.05 28.10 7.13
C PHE A 727 -6.31 27.76 7.92
N GLN A 728 -6.34 28.15 9.19
CA GLN A 728 -7.34 27.77 10.17
C GLN A 728 -8.17 28.95 10.66
N TYR A 729 -9.38 28.65 11.12
CA TYR A 729 -10.28 29.61 11.75
C TYR A 729 -11.07 28.95 12.89
N GLY A 730 -11.54 29.75 13.85
CA GLY A 730 -12.23 29.25 15.04
C GLY A 730 -11.29 28.78 16.16
N THR A 731 -11.82 27.92 17.03
CA THR A 731 -11.16 27.44 18.25
C THR A 731 -10.34 26.19 17.95
N ILE A 732 -9.02 26.30 17.99
CA ILE A 732 -8.12 25.16 17.69
C ILE A 732 -8.16 24.17 18.86
N ILE A 733 -8.39 22.90 18.56
CA ILE A 733 -8.47 21.83 19.57
C ILE A 733 -7.14 21.73 20.32
N GLY A 734 -7.21 21.71 21.65
CA GLY A 734 -6.03 21.65 22.53
C GLY A 734 -5.29 22.98 22.70
N LYS A 735 -5.81 24.10 22.20
CA LYS A 735 -5.26 25.46 22.41
C LYS A 735 -6.27 26.39 23.07
N SER A 736 -5.78 27.48 23.65
CA SER A 736 -6.62 28.53 24.26
C SER A 736 -7.63 29.10 23.24
N PRO A 737 -8.91 29.30 23.62
CA PRO A 737 -9.92 29.94 22.76
C PRO A 737 -9.73 31.44 22.53
N SER A 738 -8.70 32.07 23.13
CA SER A 738 -8.52 33.52 23.17
C SER A 738 -8.55 34.19 21.79
N ASP A 739 -8.13 33.49 20.74
CA ASP A 739 -8.03 34.02 19.37
C ASP A 739 -9.00 33.35 18.39
N LYS A 740 -10.16 32.86 18.84
CA LYS A 740 -11.13 32.17 17.94
C LYS A 740 -11.61 33.02 16.76
N ASN A 741 -11.55 34.34 16.88
CA ASN A 741 -11.95 35.30 15.85
C ASN A 741 -10.83 35.66 14.86
N ASN A 742 -9.67 35.00 14.95
CA ASN A 742 -8.54 35.27 14.06
C ASN A 742 -8.37 34.14 13.05
N PHE A 743 -8.09 34.51 11.79
CA PHE A 743 -7.49 33.61 10.82
C PHE A 743 -6.04 33.32 11.23
N LYS A 744 -5.63 32.06 11.13
CA LYS A 744 -4.32 31.58 11.59
C LYS A 744 -3.67 30.76 10.49
N ILE A 745 -2.38 31.01 10.23
CA ILE A 745 -1.55 30.17 9.35
C ILE A 745 -0.59 29.38 10.23
N LEU A 746 -0.58 28.06 10.09
CA LEU A 746 0.24 27.14 10.88
C LEU A 746 1.10 26.28 9.96
N ASP A 747 2.24 25.83 10.47
CA ASP A 747 3.10 24.84 9.82
C ASP A 747 2.68 23.39 10.13
N SER A 748 3.47 22.43 9.65
CA SER A 748 3.25 20.99 9.86
C SER A 748 3.41 20.51 11.30
N ALA A 749 4.08 21.27 12.18
CA ALA A 749 4.16 20.98 13.60
C ALA A 749 3.02 21.63 14.39
N GLY A 750 2.10 22.34 13.72
CA GLY A 750 1.04 23.10 14.37
C GLY A 750 1.54 24.38 15.05
N LYS A 751 2.74 24.87 14.69
CA LYS A 751 3.24 26.16 15.13
C LYS A 751 2.56 27.26 14.32
N GLN A 752 2.01 28.26 15.01
CA GLN A 752 1.42 29.43 14.37
C GLN A 752 2.52 30.30 13.76
N LEU A 753 2.42 30.54 12.46
CA LEU A 753 3.31 31.40 11.69
C LEU A 753 2.78 32.83 11.60
N TYR A 754 1.46 32.98 11.38
CA TYR A 754 0.79 34.27 11.29
C TYR A 754 -0.64 34.17 11.82
N ALA A 755 -1.17 35.28 12.35
CA ALA A 755 -2.58 35.42 12.64
C ALA A 755 -3.05 36.85 12.39
N THR A 756 -4.31 37.00 11.98
CA THR A 756 -4.98 38.29 11.78
C THR A 756 -6.45 38.18 12.12
N ALA A 757 -7.07 39.25 12.61
CA ALA A 757 -8.49 39.26 12.90
C ALA A 757 -9.31 39.02 11.62
N ALA A 758 -10.34 38.18 11.71
CA ALA A 758 -11.25 37.98 10.59
C ALA A 758 -12.16 39.20 10.42
N ASP A 759 -12.18 39.76 9.21
CA ASP A 759 -13.01 40.89 8.82
C ASP A 759 -14.26 40.37 8.09
N LYS A 760 -15.43 40.77 8.60
CA LYS A 760 -16.73 40.35 8.05
C LYS A 760 -17.25 41.30 6.97
N SER A 761 -16.63 42.47 6.80
CA SER A 761 -17.10 43.56 5.93
C SER A 761 -16.41 43.60 4.56
N GLN A 762 -15.10 43.33 4.53
CA GLN A 762 -14.24 43.44 3.34
C GLN A 762 -13.55 42.12 3.01
N TRP A 763 -12.94 42.05 1.83
CA TRP A 763 -12.06 40.93 1.46
C TRP A 763 -10.80 40.92 2.32
N GLN A 764 -10.29 39.73 2.62
CA GLN A 764 -8.94 39.55 3.15
C GLN A 764 -8.15 38.69 2.17
N ASN A 765 -7.07 39.26 1.64
CA ASN A 765 -6.26 38.62 0.60
C ASN A 765 -4.98 38.07 1.23
N PHE A 766 -4.60 36.86 0.83
CA PHE A 766 -3.43 36.16 1.31
C PHE A 766 -2.58 35.65 0.14
N ALA A 767 -1.26 35.66 0.34
CA ALA A 767 -0.36 34.89 -0.52
C ALA A 767 0.67 34.13 0.32
N LEU A 768 0.89 32.86 -0.01
CA LEU A 768 1.82 31.98 0.68
C LEU A 768 2.93 31.58 -0.30
N LYS A 769 4.07 32.27 -0.21
CA LYS A 769 5.26 31.94 -1.00
C LYS A 769 6.01 30.82 -0.32
N LEU A 770 5.98 29.64 -0.91
CA LEU A 770 6.61 28.41 -0.46
C LEU A 770 7.88 28.17 -1.29
N ASP A 771 9.03 28.30 -0.64
CA ASP A 771 10.33 27.95 -1.22
C ASP A 771 10.68 26.51 -0.82
N TYR A 772 10.35 25.56 -1.68
CA TYR A 772 10.63 24.14 -1.46
C TYR A 772 12.11 23.82 -1.51
N ASN A 773 12.92 24.64 -2.20
CA ASN A 773 14.37 24.47 -2.27
C ASN A 773 15.02 24.78 -0.91
N LYS A 774 14.53 25.82 -0.24
CA LYS A 774 15.09 26.30 1.04
C LYS A 774 14.28 25.86 2.27
N ASN A 775 13.14 25.20 2.08
CA ASN A 775 12.20 24.89 3.15
C ASN A 775 11.80 26.16 3.92
N GLN A 776 11.34 27.18 3.19
CA GLN A 776 10.96 28.48 3.74
C GLN A 776 9.58 28.91 3.27
N VAL A 777 8.92 29.70 4.10
CA VAL A 777 7.66 30.37 3.75
C VAL A 777 7.75 31.88 4.00
N THR A 778 7.15 32.64 3.08
CA THR A 778 6.84 34.06 3.24
C THR A 778 5.33 34.25 3.09
N ILE A 779 4.71 34.94 4.03
CA ILE A 779 3.27 35.18 4.07
C ILE A 779 3.02 36.65 3.76
N TYR A 780 2.10 36.89 2.83
CA TYR A 780 1.61 38.21 2.49
C TYR A 780 0.14 38.36 2.86
N TYR A 781 -0.25 39.56 3.26
CA TYR A 781 -1.62 39.87 3.65
C TYR A 781 -2.01 41.30 3.24
N SER A 782 -3.29 41.48 2.91
CA SER A 782 -3.94 42.79 2.81
C SER A 782 -5.44 42.70 3.08
N ALA A 783 -6.04 43.84 3.43
CA ALA A 783 -7.49 43.98 3.58
C ALA A 783 -8.07 44.82 2.43
N GLY A 784 -9.29 44.48 2.00
CA GLY A 784 -10.00 45.13 0.91
C GLY A 784 -9.22 45.05 -0.40
N ASP A 785 -9.09 46.18 -1.09
CA ASP A 785 -8.36 46.30 -2.35
C ASP A 785 -6.90 46.72 -2.18
N ALA A 786 -6.38 46.78 -0.94
CA ALA A 786 -5.00 47.17 -0.70
C ALA A 786 -4.00 46.14 -1.28
N ALA A 787 -2.83 46.60 -1.70
CA ALA A 787 -1.74 45.73 -2.15
C ALA A 787 -1.26 44.81 -1.01
N LEU A 788 -0.95 43.57 -1.34
CA LEU A 788 -0.35 42.59 -0.44
C LEU A 788 0.98 43.10 0.10
N LYS A 789 1.15 42.99 1.42
CA LYS A 789 2.41 43.29 2.10
C LYS A 789 2.94 42.04 2.77
N SER A 790 4.25 41.84 2.73
CA SER A 790 4.89 40.76 3.49
C SER A 790 4.65 41.01 4.98
N VAL A 791 4.02 40.05 5.65
CA VAL A 791 3.72 40.11 7.09
C VAL A 791 4.55 39.11 7.88
N VAL A 792 5.03 38.04 7.23
CA VAL A 792 5.94 37.05 7.82
C VAL A 792 6.94 36.58 6.76
N GLY A 793 8.16 36.32 7.19
CA GLY A 793 9.15 35.57 6.42
C GLY A 793 10.14 36.40 5.62
N PRO A 794 11.14 35.73 5.01
CA PRO A 794 11.26 34.27 4.91
C PRO A 794 11.55 33.59 6.25
N THR A 795 10.83 32.50 6.56
CA THR A 795 10.99 31.73 7.80
C THR A 795 11.02 30.24 7.51
N SER A 796 11.88 29.49 8.19
CA SER A 796 12.05 28.05 7.97
C SER A 796 10.82 27.25 8.42
N VAL A 797 10.38 26.33 7.56
CA VAL A 797 9.26 25.40 7.76
C VAL A 797 9.56 24.07 7.07
N SER A 798 8.89 22.97 7.45
CA SER A 798 9.05 21.70 6.73
C SER A 798 8.06 21.59 5.56
N LEU A 799 8.58 21.69 4.33
CA LEU A 799 7.81 21.54 3.08
C LEU A 799 8.09 20.22 2.35
N SER A 800 8.64 19.23 3.07
CA SER A 800 9.00 17.93 2.49
C SER A 800 7.82 16.95 2.45
N GLY A 801 7.85 16.06 1.47
CA GLY A 801 6.87 14.98 1.31
C GLY A 801 5.86 15.17 0.18
N GLY A 802 6.07 16.14 -0.72
CA GLY A 802 5.12 16.47 -1.78
C GLY A 802 3.76 16.86 -1.21
N GLY A 803 2.72 16.85 -2.04
CA GLY A 803 1.37 17.13 -1.60
C GLY A 803 0.52 17.85 -2.63
N GLN A 804 -0.68 18.21 -2.20
CA GLN A 804 -1.68 18.89 -3.02
C GLN A 804 -2.34 19.99 -2.19
N PHE A 805 -2.71 21.09 -2.85
CA PHE A 805 -3.49 22.16 -2.25
C PHE A 805 -4.98 21.79 -2.24
N GLN A 806 -5.60 22.08 -1.10
CA GLN A 806 -7.02 21.92 -0.87
C GLN A 806 -7.58 23.25 -0.37
N ILE A 807 -8.61 23.76 -1.05
CA ILE A 807 -9.26 25.04 -0.75
C ILE A 807 -10.74 24.76 -0.46
N GLY A 808 -11.22 25.05 0.75
CA GLY A 808 -12.62 24.77 1.09
C GLY A 808 -12.90 24.83 2.57
N ILE A 809 -13.58 23.84 3.14
CA ILE A 809 -13.91 23.79 4.55
C ILE A 809 -13.75 22.36 5.06
N LEU A 810 -12.97 22.18 6.11
CA LEU A 810 -12.99 21.00 6.97
C LEU A 810 -13.26 21.45 8.40
N LYS A 811 -14.47 21.16 8.88
CA LYS A 811 -14.88 21.41 10.27
C LYS A 811 -14.57 20.19 11.13
N LYS A 812 -13.80 20.38 12.20
CA LYS A 812 -13.52 19.35 13.20
C LYS A 812 -14.60 19.33 14.29
N PRO A 813 -14.91 18.17 14.88
CA PRO A 813 -15.87 18.07 15.98
C PRO A 813 -15.23 18.50 17.31
N THR A 814 -16.05 18.74 18.32
CA THR A 814 -15.60 19.05 19.70
C THR A 814 -15.90 17.89 20.66
N GLY A 815 -15.36 17.93 21.88
CA GLY A 815 -15.72 16.99 22.95
C GLY A 815 -15.26 15.54 22.75
N THR A 816 -14.26 15.29 21.90
CA THR A 816 -13.71 13.95 21.62
C THR A 816 -12.18 13.99 21.51
N SER A 817 -11.54 12.86 21.78
CA SER A 817 -10.13 12.60 21.40
C SER A 817 -10.01 11.95 20.02
N ASP A 818 -11.07 11.29 19.53
CA ASP A 818 -11.16 10.74 18.17
C ASP A 818 -11.92 11.71 17.27
N VAL A 819 -11.22 12.75 16.81
CA VAL A 819 -11.78 13.82 15.98
C VAL A 819 -12.22 13.34 14.59
N VAL A 820 -11.72 12.19 14.14
CA VAL A 820 -12.01 11.65 12.81
C VAL A 820 -13.36 10.94 12.80
N ASN A 821 -13.64 10.15 13.83
CA ASN A 821 -14.80 9.25 13.82
C ASN A 821 -15.95 9.67 14.75
N GLY A 822 -15.71 10.56 15.71
CA GLY A 822 -16.72 10.93 16.70
C GLY A 822 -16.62 12.38 17.13
N GLY A 823 -17.33 12.71 18.21
CA GLY A 823 -17.41 14.07 18.77
C GLY A 823 -18.68 14.82 18.39
N TYR A 824 -18.86 15.96 19.04
CA TYR A 824 -20.02 16.81 18.90
C TYR A 824 -19.94 17.66 17.62
N GLN A 825 -21.06 17.68 16.90
CA GLN A 825 -21.42 18.60 15.83
C GLN A 825 -22.85 19.05 16.11
N GLU A 826 -23.15 20.33 15.96
CA GLU A 826 -24.53 20.79 15.97
C GLU A 826 -25.31 20.21 14.78
N ALA A 827 -26.63 20.04 14.95
CA ALA A 827 -27.51 19.58 13.88
C ALA A 827 -27.98 20.75 13.02
N GLY A 828 -28.32 20.48 11.75
CA GLY A 828 -28.86 21.49 10.83
C GLY A 828 -27.78 22.42 10.29
N LEU A 829 -26.57 21.90 10.03
CA LEU A 829 -25.45 22.70 9.55
C LEU A 829 -25.76 23.41 8.22
N ASN A 830 -25.53 24.72 8.19
CA ASN A 830 -25.57 25.55 6.99
C ASN A 830 -24.47 26.62 7.11
N GLU A 831 -23.25 26.21 6.80
CA GLU A 831 -22.04 26.99 6.99
C GLU A 831 -21.28 27.12 5.68
N GLY A 832 -20.65 28.28 5.45
CA GLY A 832 -19.99 28.57 4.18
C GLY A 832 -18.83 29.55 4.30
N GLN A 833 -17.92 29.47 3.33
CA GLN A 833 -16.75 30.31 3.21
C GLN A 833 -16.62 30.76 1.75
N ILE A 834 -16.66 32.08 1.55
CA ILE A 834 -16.50 32.68 0.21
C ILE A 834 -15.01 32.78 -0.09
N TYR A 835 -14.65 32.37 -1.30
CA TYR A 835 -13.32 32.46 -1.87
C TYR A 835 -13.31 33.25 -3.17
N GLY A 836 -12.21 33.94 -3.44
CA GLY A 836 -11.91 34.62 -4.70
C GLY A 836 -10.40 34.65 -4.95
N GLY A 837 -9.98 34.92 -6.18
CA GLY A 837 -8.56 35.13 -6.49
C GLY A 837 -7.67 33.92 -6.19
N ILE A 838 -8.19 32.69 -6.40
CA ILE A 838 -7.46 31.45 -6.12
C ILE A 838 -6.55 31.11 -7.31
N PHE A 839 -5.24 31.16 -7.13
CA PHE A 839 -4.30 30.67 -8.14
C PHE A 839 -2.94 30.37 -7.52
N LEU A 840 -2.19 29.48 -8.16
CA LEU A 840 -0.80 29.18 -7.82
C LEU A 840 0.09 29.75 -8.93
N GLU A 841 1.03 30.61 -8.56
CA GLU A 841 2.01 31.17 -9.50
C GLU A 841 3.42 30.62 -9.28
N ASP A 842 4.21 30.61 -10.35
CA ASP A 842 5.62 30.27 -10.29
C ASP A 842 6.46 31.49 -9.89
N SER A 843 7.03 31.44 -8.69
CA SER A 843 7.83 32.52 -8.11
C SER A 843 9.32 32.18 -8.08
N ALA A 844 9.77 31.19 -8.87
CA ALA A 844 11.17 30.77 -8.93
C ALA A 844 12.13 31.92 -9.30
N ASP A 845 11.70 32.82 -10.20
CA ASP A 845 12.48 33.99 -10.64
C ASP A 845 12.37 35.19 -9.68
N GLY A 846 11.81 34.98 -8.48
CA GLY A 846 11.67 36.03 -7.46
C GLY A 846 10.49 36.98 -7.66
N CYS A 847 9.73 36.86 -8.75
CA CYS A 847 8.48 37.59 -8.93
C CYS A 847 7.42 37.14 -7.90
N VAL A 848 6.55 38.06 -7.49
CA VAL A 848 5.35 37.80 -6.69
C VAL A 848 4.28 38.82 -7.10
N SER A 849 3.04 38.38 -7.34
CA SER A 849 1.90 39.28 -7.59
C SER A 849 1.43 39.91 -6.27
N LEU A 850 1.42 41.24 -6.14
CA LEU A 850 1.10 41.96 -4.87
C LEU A 850 -0.08 42.93 -4.99
#